data_AF-A0A958R3Q1-F1
#
_entry.id   AF-A0A958R3Q1-F1
#
_cell.length_a   1.000
_cell.length_b   1.000
_cell.length_c   1.000
_cell.angle_alpha   90.00
_cell.angle_beta   90.00
_cell.angle_gamma   90.00
#
_symmetry.space_group_name_H-M   'P 1'
#
loop_
_entity.id
_entity.type
_entity.pdbx_description
1 polymer ?
#
loop_
_entity_poly.entity_id
_entity_poly.type
_entity_poly.pdbx_seq_one_letter_code
_entity_poly.pdbx_strand_id
1 'polypeptide(L)'
;MMRNTDWWKGIFHIGRSQKGQMAIFVAMIFQVLFVLFAMTINVAMVVHDKINLQNSVDFAAYYAAQKQAELLNGIAHSNYQIRQSWKVLSWRYRVLGTLGLQDSPYTHPAYTNDKTEGMFPWSDTPSICVTYWPIWKNTPQNENLCKKVNIDIPPLPTVQNVAPFLGINSMISALSQSLINQYNSQCERHGAYNYWFGAMSLMAFRVDQAHRKMAIFGLADTLSNGNPDDFLDIDGNSVYTGAFKTFEKNLTYSNKENPSRISFQIFNSLHNVPRANWLPEIQTWPTVYYTDIIKDGNACNSNPVHIRNLPGDNNARTFLMSTLNGTQLEPWMVSEPPVQDVMHMSMGVEKNPWYMAYVGVKAETQPRQIFFPFGPAISMKARAYAKPFGGRIGPWYGVSWPRSASESTGDKTDILIPPRTKQNGLMDSPTDITRLPNYSRFPGDTMGLKSKLALNSLKQLTGLRIGYNEYFGTYESGGGPVDPLAWDYQINAASPVRNYEISIASPDLFDITYYSVEPNAAINYFTRMRDNRSVLPFPGPTKLRPDLGWRPGAGDLDFYSVQNQMTAAASYGKRQFEAFWFVSQKEHLLTSWAPAEGAVNYAFPPNFGKCATPDDNLSIKVPGSCAAGGGRTGYSVKLISRHALFSDAHTIGGAGEPPGPILNPPSGPGW
;
A
#
# COMPACT_ATOMS: atom_id res chain seq x y z
N MET A 1 44.93 74.49 84.78
CA MET A 1 44.71 73.16 84.17
C MET A 1 43.33 73.18 83.53
N MET A 2 43.26 73.47 82.23
CA MET A 2 43.22 72.51 81.11
C MET A 2 41.89 71.77 80.95
N ARG A 3 41.09 72.17 79.95
CA ARG A 3 40.73 71.44 78.71
C ARG A 3 39.58 72.19 78.00
N ASN A 4 39.81 72.76 76.81
CA ASN A 4 39.64 72.15 75.47
C ASN A 4 38.18 71.71 75.21
N THR A 5 37.48 72.05 74.11
CA THR A 5 37.78 72.83 72.90
C THR A 5 36.48 72.91 72.08
N ASP A 6 36.37 73.97 71.28
CA ASP A 6 35.42 74.21 70.21
C ASP A 6 35.26 73.06 69.19
N TRP A 7 34.00 72.75 68.81
CA TRP A 7 33.73 72.13 67.49
C TRP A 7 32.27 72.26 66.96
N TRP A 8 31.32 72.87 67.68
CA TRP A 8 29.88 72.76 67.34
C TRP A 8 29.23 73.98 66.65
N LYS A 9 29.99 74.89 66.03
CA LYS A 9 29.44 76.09 65.36
C LYS A 9 29.40 76.03 63.82
N GLY A 10 29.39 74.85 63.21
CA GLY A 10 29.55 74.70 61.75
C GLY A 10 28.40 74.13 60.91
N ILE A 11 27.32 73.56 61.47
CA ILE A 11 26.41 72.71 60.66
C ILE A 11 24.92 72.96 60.93
N PHE A 12 24.48 74.21 61.10
CA PHE A 12 23.03 74.50 61.19
C PHE A 12 22.65 75.86 60.58
N HIS A 13 23.05 76.12 59.32
CA HIS A 13 22.54 77.25 58.53
C HIS A 13 22.34 76.91 57.04
N ILE A 14 21.64 75.81 56.74
CA ILE A 14 20.99 75.60 55.43
C ILE A 14 19.59 75.05 55.69
N GLY A 15 18.71 75.93 56.16
CA GLY A 15 17.29 75.67 56.29
C GLY A 15 16.51 76.80 55.64
N ARG A 16 16.32 76.73 54.32
CA ARG A 16 15.19 77.36 53.58
C ARG A 16 15.21 77.00 52.09
N SER A 17 14.71 75.80 51.77
CA SER A 17 13.75 75.54 50.68
C SER A 17 13.36 74.06 50.66
N GLN A 18 12.51 73.63 51.60
CA GLN A 18 12.01 72.24 51.63
C GLN A 18 10.88 71.96 50.61
N LYS A 19 10.38 72.99 49.89
CA LYS A 19 9.38 72.79 48.82
C LYS A 19 9.97 72.09 47.58
N GLY A 20 11.29 72.14 47.37
CA GLY A 20 11.95 71.48 46.23
C GLY A 20 12.35 70.02 46.47
N GLN A 21 12.64 69.63 47.72
CA GLN A 21 13.11 68.27 48.03
C GLN A 21 12.01 67.21 47.84
N MET A 22 10.75 67.55 48.17
CA MET A 22 9.61 66.67 47.91
C MET A 22 9.35 66.51 46.40
N ALA A 23 9.57 67.56 45.60
CA ALA A 23 9.47 67.47 44.14
C ALA A 23 10.57 66.57 43.53
N ILE A 24 11.81 66.67 44.02
CA ILE A 24 12.92 65.81 43.58
C ILE A 24 12.68 64.35 43.99
N PHE A 25 12.20 64.11 45.21
CA PHE A 25 11.87 62.76 45.68
C PHE A 25 10.73 62.13 44.88
N VAL A 26 9.65 62.89 44.64
CA VAL A 26 8.54 62.44 43.79
C VAL A 26 9.01 62.17 42.36
N ALA A 27 9.84 63.05 41.78
CA ALA A 27 10.41 62.83 40.45
C ALA A 27 11.27 61.56 40.38
N MET A 28 12.10 61.29 41.39
CA MET A 28 12.90 60.06 41.46
C MET A 28 12.04 58.82 41.61
N ILE A 29 10.99 58.84 42.44
CA ILE A 29 10.05 57.72 42.58
C ILE A 29 9.34 57.45 41.25
N PHE A 30 8.81 58.49 40.60
CA PHE A 30 8.15 58.32 39.30
C PHE A 30 9.11 57.76 38.26
N GLN A 31 10.37 58.20 38.25
CA GLN A 31 11.38 57.67 37.34
C GLN A 31 11.72 56.20 37.63
N VAL A 32 11.87 55.81 38.90
CA VAL A 32 12.12 54.41 39.30
C VAL A 32 10.91 53.53 38.94
N LEU A 33 9.69 53.96 39.25
CA LEU A 33 8.46 53.24 38.90
C LEU A 33 8.29 53.11 37.39
N PHE A 34 8.60 54.17 36.63
CA PHE A 34 8.56 54.15 35.17
C PHE A 34 9.57 53.16 34.59
N VAL A 35 10.82 53.14 35.09
CA VAL A 35 11.84 52.17 34.67
C VAL A 35 11.39 50.74 34.99
N LEU A 36 10.83 50.50 36.17
CA LEU A 36 10.33 49.18 36.56
C LEU A 36 9.16 48.74 35.68
N PHE A 37 8.21 49.64 35.40
CA PHE A 37 7.09 49.39 34.49
C PHE A 37 7.56 49.07 33.07
N ALA A 38 8.47 49.88 32.52
CA ALA A 38 9.07 49.66 31.20
C ALA A 38 9.82 48.31 31.14
N MET A 39 10.55 47.94 32.19
CA MET A 39 11.22 46.65 32.30
C MET A 39 10.21 45.48 32.30
N THR A 40 9.17 45.53 33.13
CA THR A 40 8.15 44.47 33.21
C THR A 40 7.43 44.28 31.86
N ILE A 41 7.10 45.38 31.17
CA ILE A 41 6.47 45.30 29.84
C ILE A 41 7.43 44.71 28.80
N ASN A 42 8.69 45.13 28.78
CA ASN A 42 9.68 44.55 27.86
C ASN A 42 9.86 43.04 28.09
N VAL A 43 9.92 42.59 29.35
CA VAL A 43 9.99 41.15 29.66
C VAL A 43 8.73 40.43 29.18
N ALA A 44 7.54 41.00 29.43
CA ALA A 44 6.27 40.41 29.01
C ALA A 44 6.17 40.30 27.48
N MET A 45 6.58 41.33 26.74
CA MET A 45 6.59 41.31 25.28
C MET A 45 7.61 40.32 24.72
N VAL A 46 8.81 40.22 25.30
CA VAL A 46 9.82 39.20 24.90
C VAL A 46 9.29 37.78 25.12
N VAL A 47 8.66 37.51 26.26
CA VAL A 47 8.05 36.19 26.54
C VAL A 47 6.92 35.90 25.55
N HIS A 48 6.07 36.89 25.28
CA HIS A 48 4.98 36.77 24.31
C HIS A 48 5.50 36.45 22.91
N ASP A 49 6.46 37.24 22.40
CA ASP A 49 7.06 37.05 21.08
C ASP A 49 7.76 35.70 20.99
N LYS A 50 8.38 35.24 22.08
CA LYS A 50 9.01 33.92 22.14
C LYS A 50 8.01 32.77 22.05
N ILE A 51 6.91 32.83 22.80
CA ILE A 51 5.84 31.82 22.76
C ILE A 51 5.20 31.80 21.38
N ASN A 52 4.91 32.98 20.81
CA ASN A 52 4.35 33.08 19.47
C ASN A 52 5.29 32.52 18.39
N LEU A 53 6.60 32.80 18.49
CA LEU A 53 7.60 32.22 17.60
C LEU A 53 7.59 30.70 17.70
N GLN A 54 7.55 30.14 18.91
CA GLN A 54 7.48 28.69 19.12
C GLN A 54 6.22 28.07 18.50
N ASN A 55 5.04 28.63 18.78
CA ASN A 55 3.77 28.15 18.21
C ASN A 55 3.78 28.20 16.68
N SER A 56 4.37 29.25 16.08
CA SER A 56 4.47 29.39 14.63
C SER A 56 5.39 28.32 14.02
N VAL A 57 6.50 28.00 14.68
CA VAL A 57 7.42 26.93 14.27
C VAL A 57 6.77 25.55 14.46
N ASP A 58 6.01 25.34 15.53
CA ASP A 58 5.26 24.10 15.76
C ASP A 58 4.21 23.86 14.66
N PHE A 59 3.46 24.88 14.26
CA PHE A 59 2.49 24.79 13.16
C PHE A 59 3.16 24.50 11.82
N ALA A 60 4.31 25.13 11.54
CA ALA A 60 5.05 24.87 10.31
C ALA A 60 5.61 23.43 10.26
N ALA A 61 6.11 22.92 11.39
CA ALA A 61 6.54 21.52 11.49
C ALA A 61 5.37 20.55 11.30
N TYR A 62 4.21 20.85 11.91
CA TYR A 62 2.98 20.08 11.69
C TYR A 62 2.58 20.02 10.21
N TYR A 63 2.57 21.17 9.53
CA TYR A 63 2.24 21.25 8.11
C TYR A 63 3.20 20.40 7.27
N ALA A 64 4.50 20.55 7.48
CA ALA A 64 5.50 19.82 6.69
C ALA A 64 5.41 18.31 6.94
N ALA A 65 5.26 17.87 8.20
CA ALA A 65 5.07 16.47 8.52
C ALA A 65 3.71 15.92 8.01
N GLN A 66 2.68 16.75 7.87
CA GLN A 66 1.43 16.36 7.21
C GLN A 66 1.65 16.04 5.74
N LYS A 67 2.41 16.87 5.02
CA LYS A 67 2.76 16.61 3.62
C LYS A 67 3.63 15.35 3.48
N GLN A 68 4.53 15.10 4.42
CA GLN A 68 5.27 13.84 4.49
C GLN A 68 4.34 12.64 4.75
N ALA A 69 3.36 12.76 5.67
CA ALA A 69 2.39 11.70 5.97
C ALA A 69 1.49 11.37 4.77
N GLU A 70 1.10 12.39 4.00
CA GLU A 70 0.32 12.25 2.76
C GLU A 70 1.04 11.39 1.71
N LEU A 71 2.34 11.62 1.49
CA LEU A 71 3.15 10.79 0.59
C LEU A 71 3.28 9.35 1.11
N LEU A 72 3.50 9.18 2.41
CA LEU A 72 3.56 7.85 3.04
C LEU A 72 2.22 7.10 2.95
N ASN A 73 1.09 7.80 2.96
CA ASN A 73 -0.23 7.20 2.74
C ASN A 73 -0.44 6.75 1.29
N GLY A 74 0.02 7.54 0.32
CA GLY A 74 0.04 7.13 -1.09
C GLY A 74 0.89 5.88 -1.32
N ILE A 75 2.05 5.80 -0.66
CA ILE A 75 2.92 4.60 -0.68
C ILE A 75 2.20 3.41 -0.03
N ALA A 76 1.66 3.57 1.18
CA ALA A 76 0.96 2.53 1.91
C ALA A 76 -0.20 1.94 1.09
N HIS A 77 -1.01 2.81 0.47
CA HIS A 77 -2.14 2.39 -0.33
C HIS A 77 -1.71 1.68 -1.61
N SER A 78 -0.69 2.19 -2.30
CA SER A 78 -0.15 1.54 -3.51
C SER A 78 0.40 0.14 -3.19
N ASN A 79 1.02 -0.02 -2.02
CA ASN A 79 1.53 -1.30 -1.53
C ASN A 79 0.39 -2.29 -1.18
N TYR A 80 -0.70 -1.78 -0.58
CA TYR A 80 -1.93 -2.55 -0.37
C TYR A 80 -2.52 -3.08 -1.69
N GLN A 81 -2.50 -2.27 -2.75
CA GLN A 81 -3.03 -2.72 -4.05
C GLN A 81 -2.16 -3.81 -4.71
N ILE A 82 -0.84 -3.84 -4.48
CA ILE A 82 0.02 -4.98 -4.90
C ILE A 82 -0.47 -6.27 -4.24
N ARG A 83 -0.80 -6.21 -2.94
CA ARG A 83 -1.40 -7.34 -2.21
C ARG A 83 -2.76 -7.74 -2.78
N GLN A 84 -3.62 -6.80 -3.20
CA GLN A 84 -4.89 -7.15 -3.83
C GLN A 84 -4.70 -7.87 -5.18
N SER A 85 -3.73 -7.44 -5.99
CA SER A 85 -3.39 -8.13 -7.24
C SER A 85 -2.85 -9.54 -6.99
N TRP A 86 -2.10 -9.75 -5.91
CA TRP A 86 -1.69 -11.08 -5.47
C TRP A 86 -2.86 -11.97 -5.04
N LYS A 87 -3.87 -11.41 -4.35
CA LYS A 87 -5.11 -12.13 -3.98
C LYS A 87 -5.87 -12.59 -5.22
N VAL A 88 -5.98 -11.72 -6.24
CA VAL A 88 -6.62 -12.04 -7.51
C VAL A 88 -5.86 -13.16 -8.24
N LEU A 89 -4.53 -13.09 -8.33
CA LEU A 89 -3.71 -14.17 -8.92
C LEU A 89 -3.91 -15.49 -8.18
N SER A 90 -3.83 -15.47 -6.85
CA SER A 90 -4.01 -16.66 -6.01
C SER A 90 -5.39 -17.28 -6.18
N TRP A 91 -6.43 -16.45 -6.28
CA TRP A 91 -7.80 -16.91 -6.51
C TRP A 91 -8.00 -17.48 -7.91
N ARG A 92 -7.48 -16.83 -8.96
CA ARG A 92 -7.49 -17.37 -10.33
C ARG A 92 -6.81 -18.73 -10.38
N TYR A 93 -5.67 -18.87 -9.72
CA TYR A 93 -4.91 -20.11 -9.72
C TYR A 93 -5.61 -21.24 -8.94
N ARG A 94 -6.00 -20.98 -7.69
CA ARG A 94 -6.48 -22.01 -6.77
C ARG A 94 -7.97 -22.29 -6.86
N VAL A 95 -8.79 -21.28 -7.16
CA VAL A 95 -10.25 -21.44 -7.27
C VAL A 95 -10.63 -21.68 -8.72
N LEU A 96 -10.40 -20.70 -9.62
CA LEU A 96 -10.83 -20.86 -11.01
C LEU A 96 -10.08 -21.98 -11.74
N GLY A 97 -8.77 -22.08 -11.52
CA GLY A 97 -7.92 -23.10 -12.12
C GLY A 97 -8.28 -24.53 -11.70
N THR A 98 -8.97 -24.73 -10.57
CA THR A 98 -9.37 -26.07 -10.09
C THR A 98 -10.88 -26.28 -10.04
N LEU A 99 -11.68 -25.29 -10.47
CA LEU A 99 -13.15 -25.35 -10.47
C LEU A 99 -13.72 -26.43 -11.40
N GLY A 100 -12.90 -27.02 -12.27
CA GLY A 100 -13.30 -28.16 -13.10
C GLY A 100 -13.45 -29.47 -12.31
N LEU A 101 -12.77 -29.61 -11.16
CA LEU A 101 -12.67 -30.88 -10.44
C LEU A 101 -14.00 -31.27 -9.80
N GLN A 102 -14.56 -32.41 -10.23
CA GLN A 102 -15.88 -32.88 -9.80
C GLN A 102 -15.92 -34.32 -9.32
N ASP A 103 -14.90 -35.14 -9.60
CA ASP A 103 -14.91 -36.55 -9.22
C ASP A 103 -14.46 -36.76 -7.77
N SER A 104 -15.12 -37.62 -7.00
CA SER A 104 -14.77 -37.86 -5.59
C SER A 104 -13.49 -38.69 -5.48
N PRO A 105 -12.58 -38.42 -4.51
CA PRO A 105 -12.60 -37.39 -3.46
C PRO A 105 -12.11 -35.99 -3.91
N TYR A 106 -11.91 -35.77 -5.21
CA TYR A 106 -11.36 -34.57 -5.81
C TYR A 106 -12.39 -33.47 -6.08
N THR A 107 -13.64 -33.65 -5.68
CA THR A 107 -14.72 -32.67 -5.93
C THR A 107 -14.37 -31.33 -5.27
N HIS A 108 -14.27 -30.28 -6.08
CA HIS A 108 -13.96 -28.93 -5.60
C HIS A 108 -14.99 -28.49 -4.54
N PRO A 109 -14.57 -27.86 -3.41
CA PRO A 109 -15.47 -27.50 -2.31
C PRO A 109 -16.69 -26.66 -2.71
N ALA A 110 -16.59 -25.90 -3.80
CA ALA A 110 -17.71 -25.15 -4.37
C ALA A 110 -18.88 -26.02 -4.85
N TYR A 111 -18.66 -27.28 -5.24
CA TYR A 111 -19.73 -28.21 -5.65
C TYR A 111 -20.31 -29.01 -4.48
N THR A 112 -19.48 -29.38 -3.52
CA THR A 112 -19.94 -30.08 -2.31
C THR A 112 -20.61 -29.14 -1.32
N ASN A 113 -20.45 -27.84 -1.52
CA ASN A 113 -20.83 -26.81 -0.55
C ASN A 113 -20.19 -27.06 0.83
N ASP A 114 -18.98 -27.64 0.85
CA ASP A 114 -18.22 -27.86 2.08
C ASP A 114 -17.73 -26.50 2.60
N LYS A 115 -18.18 -26.15 3.82
CA LYS A 115 -17.88 -24.90 4.50
C LYS A 115 -17.00 -25.12 5.74
N THR A 116 -16.43 -26.31 5.88
CA THR A 116 -15.53 -26.61 7.00
C THR A 116 -14.19 -25.92 6.80
N GLU A 117 -13.64 -25.38 7.88
CA GLU A 117 -12.27 -24.88 7.88
C GLU A 117 -11.34 -26.09 8.03
N GLY A 118 -10.74 -26.49 6.92
CA GLY A 118 -9.86 -27.66 6.84
C GLY A 118 -9.21 -27.75 5.48
N MET A 119 -8.06 -28.44 5.40
CA MET A 119 -7.29 -28.55 4.16
C MET A 119 -8.05 -29.35 3.10
N PHE A 120 -8.04 -28.85 1.87
CA PHE A 120 -8.47 -29.61 0.70
C PHE A 120 -7.29 -30.48 0.19
N PRO A 121 -7.42 -31.82 0.05
CA PRO A 121 -6.28 -32.72 -0.20
C PRO A 121 -5.38 -32.42 -1.41
N TRP A 122 -5.89 -31.68 -2.41
CA TRP A 122 -5.15 -31.33 -3.64
C TRP A 122 -4.83 -29.84 -3.74
N SER A 123 -5.02 -29.11 -2.63
CA SER A 123 -4.66 -27.70 -2.55
C SER A 123 -3.17 -27.47 -2.31
N ASP A 124 -2.36 -28.47 -1.98
CA ASP A 124 -0.92 -28.23 -1.80
C ASP A 124 -0.19 -27.98 -3.13
N THR A 125 -0.54 -28.71 -4.19
CA THR A 125 0.06 -28.59 -5.52
C THR A 125 -1.02 -28.52 -6.62
N PRO A 126 -1.84 -27.46 -6.66
CA PRO A 126 -2.89 -27.35 -7.67
C PRO A 126 -2.28 -27.18 -9.07
N SER A 127 -2.92 -27.73 -10.09
CA SER A 127 -2.61 -27.45 -11.49
C SER A 127 -3.81 -26.78 -12.15
N ILE A 128 -3.55 -25.76 -12.96
CA ILE A 128 -4.61 -25.09 -13.73
C ILE A 128 -5.19 -26.10 -14.73
N CYS A 129 -6.49 -26.36 -14.61
CA CYS A 129 -7.26 -27.18 -15.53
C CYS A 129 -8.60 -26.47 -15.76
N VAL A 130 -8.62 -25.64 -16.81
CA VAL A 130 -9.77 -24.81 -17.18
C VAL A 130 -10.59 -25.41 -18.30
N THR A 131 -10.22 -26.56 -18.84
CA THR A 131 -10.91 -27.16 -19.98
C THR A 131 -12.09 -28.01 -19.51
N TYR A 132 -13.14 -27.33 -19.02
CA TYR A 132 -14.35 -27.96 -18.48
C TYR A 132 -15.65 -27.24 -18.86
N TRP A 133 -16.58 -27.95 -19.52
CA TRP A 133 -17.95 -27.50 -19.75
C TRP A 133 -18.85 -27.83 -18.54
N PRO A 134 -19.73 -26.93 -18.07
CA PRO A 134 -20.12 -25.67 -18.69
C PRO A 134 -19.34 -24.43 -18.23
N ILE A 135 -18.37 -24.56 -17.32
CA ILE A 135 -17.70 -23.40 -16.73
C ILE A 135 -16.94 -22.58 -17.78
N TRP A 136 -16.32 -23.22 -18.76
CA TRP A 136 -15.51 -22.55 -19.76
C TRP A 136 -16.18 -22.57 -21.14
N LYS A 137 -16.68 -21.41 -21.58
CA LYS A 137 -17.47 -21.22 -22.80
C LYS A 137 -16.72 -21.61 -24.08
N ASN A 138 -15.40 -21.48 -24.07
CA ASN A 138 -14.52 -21.82 -25.19
C ASN A 138 -14.22 -23.33 -25.27
N THR A 139 -14.79 -24.13 -24.38
CA THR A 139 -14.70 -25.60 -24.43
C THR A 139 -15.94 -26.17 -25.10
N PRO A 140 -15.82 -27.28 -25.85
CA PRO A 140 -16.98 -27.94 -26.46
C PRO A 140 -18.00 -28.42 -25.44
N GLN A 141 -19.26 -28.52 -25.86
CA GLN A 141 -20.42 -28.80 -25.01
C GLN A 141 -20.42 -30.15 -24.26
N ASN A 142 -19.48 -31.05 -24.56
CA ASN A 142 -19.33 -32.36 -23.93
C ASN A 142 -17.96 -32.58 -23.28
N GLU A 143 -17.17 -31.51 -23.12
CA GLU A 143 -15.80 -31.60 -22.61
C GLU A 143 -15.75 -31.82 -21.10
N ASN A 144 -14.98 -32.82 -20.66
CA ASN A 144 -14.87 -33.24 -19.27
C ASN A 144 -13.43 -33.51 -18.80
N LEU A 145 -12.42 -33.17 -19.59
CA LEU A 145 -10.98 -33.37 -19.35
C LEU A 145 -10.40 -32.65 -18.13
N CYS A 146 -11.18 -31.88 -17.37
CA CYS A 146 -10.75 -31.33 -16.07
C CYS A 146 -11.61 -31.79 -14.90
N LYS A 147 -12.48 -32.79 -15.09
CA LYS A 147 -13.30 -33.34 -13.99
C LYS A 147 -12.49 -34.14 -12.97
N LYS A 148 -11.34 -34.69 -13.37
CA LYS A 148 -10.47 -35.54 -12.55
C LYS A 148 -9.04 -35.00 -12.55
N VAL A 149 -8.29 -35.34 -11.51
CA VAL A 149 -6.84 -35.14 -11.45
C VAL A 149 -6.17 -36.26 -12.24
N ASN A 150 -5.15 -35.95 -13.05
CA ASN A 150 -4.36 -36.91 -13.83
C ASN A 150 -5.23 -37.87 -14.66
N ILE A 151 -5.75 -37.35 -15.75
CA ILE A 151 -6.60 -38.06 -16.69
C ILE A 151 -5.74 -38.84 -17.69
N ASP A 152 -5.86 -40.16 -17.63
CA ASP A 152 -5.42 -41.08 -18.66
C ASP A 152 -6.67 -41.65 -19.33
N ILE A 153 -6.97 -41.17 -20.54
CA ILE A 153 -8.08 -41.71 -21.33
C ILE A 153 -7.51 -42.71 -22.35
N PRO A 154 -7.87 -44.00 -22.22
CA PRO A 154 -7.41 -45.03 -23.15
C PRO A 154 -7.97 -44.78 -24.57
N PRO A 155 -7.30 -45.31 -25.61
CA PRO A 155 -7.72 -45.11 -26.98
C PRO A 155 -9.13 -45.65 -27.21
N LEU A 156 -9.98 -44.86 -27.87
CA LEU A 156 -11.33 -45.30 -28.24
C LEU A 156 -11.24 -46.56 -29.14
N PRO A 157 -11.99 -47.63 -28.83
CA PRO A 157 -11.94 -48.86 -29.61
C PRO A 157 -12.37 -48.58 -31.04
N THR A 158 -11.54 -48.96 -32.01
CA THR A 158 -11.91 -48.91 -33.43
C THR A 158 -12.96 -49.99 -33.69
N VAL A 159 -14.15 -49.60 -34.15
CA VAL A 159 -15.17 -50.55 -34.55
C VAL A 159 -14.66 -51.30 -35.79
N GLN A 160 -14.26 -52.57 -35.64
CA GLN A 160 -13.93 -53.41 -36.79
C GLN A 160 -15.20 -53.76 -37.57
N ASN A 161 -15.18 -53.55 -38.89
CA ASN A 161 -16.27 -53.93 -39.79
C ASN A 161 -16.39 -55.47 -39.86
N VAL A 162 -17.28 -56.07 -39.08
CA VAL A 162 -17.49 -57.53 -39.09
C VAL A 162 -18.48 -57.99 -40.19
N ALA A 163 -19.20 -57.08 -40.87
CA ALA A 163 -20.02 -57.44 -42.04
C ALA A 163 -20.35 -56.21 -42.94
N PRO A 164 -20.03 -56.24 -44.26
CA PRO A 164 -20.22 -55.11 -45.16
C PRO A 164 -21.65 -54.93 -45.72
N PHE A 165 -22.64 -55.74 -45.29
CA PHE A 165 -23.97 -55.80 -45.92
C PHE A 165 -25.12 -55.05 -45.19
N LEU A 166 -24.84 -54.29 -44.13
CA LEU A 166 -25.86 -53.52 -43.39
C LEU A 166 -25.53 -52.02 -43.39
N GLY A 167 -26.41 -51.19 -43.97
CA GLY A 167 -26.28 -49.72 -44.05
C GLY A 167 -26.25 -48.98 -42.70
N ILE A 168 -26.41 -49.68 -41.59
CA ILE A 168 -26.26 -49.17 -40.22
C ILE A 168 -24.77 -49.08 -39.83
N ASN A 169 -23.89 -49.92 -40.40
CA ASN A 169 -22.47 -49.97 -40.04
C ASN A 169 -21.67 -48.78 -40.58
N SER A 170 -22.06 -48.21 -41.74
CA SER A 170 -21.44 -46.99 -42.27
C SER A 170 -21.77 -45.76 -41.42
N MET A 171 -22.99 -45.70 -40.87
CA MET A 171 -23.44 -44.62 -39.98
C MET A 171 -22.77 -44.68 -38.60
N ILE A 172 -22.65 -45.87 -38.01
CA ILE A 172 -21.94 -46.07 -36.73
C ILE A 172 -20.44 -45.82 -36.88
N SER A 173 -19.83 -46.26 -37.98
CA SER A 173 -18.42 -45.99 -38.26
C SER A 173 -18.14 -44.51 -38.51
N ALA A 174 -19.04 -43.79 -39.20
CA ALA A 174 -18.91 -42.34 -39.44
C ALA A 174 -19.10 -41.54 -38.15
N LEU A 175 -20.06 -41.91 -37.30
CA LEU A 175 -20.23 -41.29 -35.98
C LEU A 175 -19.04 -41.59 -35.06
N SER A 176 -18.54 -42.82 -35.06
CA SER A 176 -17.34 -43.21 -34.31
C SER A 176 -16.12 -42.42 -34.77
N GLN A 177 -15.92 -42.24 -36.08
CA GLN A 177 -14.83 -41.41 -36.62
C GLN A 177 -15.03 -39.93 -36.29
N SER A 178 -16.26 -39.41 -36.32
CA SER A 178 -16.54 -38.03 -35.93
C SER A 178 -16.24 -37.77 -34.45
N LEU A 179 -16.56 -38.71 -33.56
CA LEU A 179 -16.24 -38.63 -32.13
C LEU A 179 -14.74 -38.75 -31.88
N ILE A 180 -14.05 -39.66 -32.58
CA ILE A 180 -12.59 -39.81 -32.52
C ILE A 180 -11.89 -38.53 -33.00
N ASN A 181 -12.35 -37.94 -34.11
CA ASN A 181 -11.76 -36.71 -34.65
C ASN A 181 -12.01 -35.50 -33.74
N GLN A 182 -13.20 -35.39 -33.15
CA GLN A 182 -13.51 -34.35 -32.18
C GLN A 182 -12.64 -34.50 -30.91
N TYR A 183 -12.53 -35.73 -30.39
CA TYR A 183 -11.69 -36.07 -29.25
C TYR A 183 -10.20 -35.77 -29.50
N ASN A 184 -9.67 -36.20 -30.64
CA ASN A 184 -8.29 -35.94 -31.05
C ASN A 184 -8.00 -34.44 -31.16
N SER A 185 -8.89 -33.67 -31.79
CA SER A 185 -8.73 -32.21 -31.90
C SER A 185 -8.81 -31.50 -30.55
N GLN A 186 -9.51 -32.07 -29.57
CA GLN A 186 -9.61 -31.50 -28.23
C GLN A 186 -8.35 -31.72 -27.41
N CYS A 187 -7.86 -32.97 -27.34
CA CYS A 187 -6.61 -33.28 -26.63
C CYS A 187 -5.43 -32.43 -27.12
N GLU A 188 -5.38 -32.15 -28.42
CA GLU A 188 -4.35 -31.33 -29.07
C GLU A 188 -4.43 -29.82 -28.76
N ARG A 189 -5.50 -29.32 -28.12
CA ARG A 189 -5.68 -27.86 -27.87
C ARG A 189 -5.80 -27.50 -26.40
N HIS A 190 -6.14 -28.44 -25.54
CA HIS A 190 -6.42 -28.15 -24.13
C HIS A 190 -5.20 -27.69 -23.32
N GLY A 191 -4.03 -28.28 -23.55
CA GLY A 191 -2.78 -27.82 -22.92
C GLY A 191 -2.50 -26.34 -23.21
N ALA A 192 -2.84 -25.87 -24.43
CA ALA A 192 -2.69 -24.47 -24.82
C ALA A 192 -3.58 -23.51 -24.01
N TYR A 193 -4.85 -23.85 -23.78
CA TYR A 193 -5.76 -23.04 -22.97
C TYR A 193 -5.33 -22.98 -21.50
N ASN A 194 -4.94 -24.12 -20.92
CA ASN A 194 -4.46 -24.20 -19.54
C ASN A 194 -3.19 -23.38 -19.34
N TYR A 195 -2.21 -23.50 -20.25
CA TYR A 195 -1.00 -22.67 -20.27
C TYR A 195 -1.36 -21.19 -20.39
N TRP A 196 -2.17 -20.83 -21.39
CA TRP A 196 -2.51 -19.44 -21.66
C TRP A 196 -3.16 -18.76 -20.45
N PHE A 197 -4.15 -19.40 -19.81
CA PHE A 197 -4.82 -18.81 -18.64
C PHE A 197 -3.85 -18.58 -17.46
N GLY A 198 -2.94 -19.54 -17.22
CA GLY A 198 -1.91 -19.41 -16.20
C GLY A 198 -0.90 -18.30 -16.50
N ALA A 199 -0.38 -18.28 -17.73
CA ALA A 199 0.57 -17.27 -18.18
C ALA A 199 -0.03 -15.85 -18.15
N MET A 200 -1.27 -15.70 -18.60
CA MET A 200 -2.01 -14.44 -18.56
C MET A 200 -2.26 -13.94 -17.14
N SER A 201 -2.66 -14.84 -16.24
CA SER A 201 -2.89 -14.49 -14.84
C SER A 201 -1.61 -13.99 -14.17
N LEU A 202 -0.49 -14.68 -14.43
CA LEU A 202 0.81 -14.32 -13.88
C LEU A 202 1.36 -13.03 -14.49
N MET A 203 1.19 -12.83 -15.80
CA MET A 203 1.58 -11.61 -16.50
C MET A 203 0.78 -10.38 -16.03
N ALA A 204 -0.53 -10.54 -15.83
CA ALA A 204 -1.38 -9.47 -15.30
C ALA A 204 -0.91 -9.00 -13.92
N PHE A 205 -0.55 -9.93 -13.04
CA PHE A 205 0.07 -9.59 -11.75
C PHE A 205 1.40 -8.85 -11.93
N ARG A 206 2.30 -9.37 -12.79
CA ARG A 206 3.63 -8.79 -13.06
C ARG A 206 3.56 -7.33 -13.52
N VAL A 207 2.67 -7.03 -14.47
CA VAL A 207 2.50 -5.67 -15.02
C VAL A 207 1.87 -4.74 -13.98
N ASP A 208 0.83 -5.20 -13.29
CA ASP A 208 0.14 -4.36 -12.29
C ASP A 208 1.06 -4.02 -11.11
N GLN A 209 1.79 -5.01 -10.56
CA GLN A 209 2.74 -4.76 -9.48
C GLN A 209 3.89 -3.85 -9.93
N ALA A 210 4.43 -4.00 -11.15
CA ALA A 210 5.46 -3.11 -11.68
C ALA A 210 5.02 -1.63 -11.71
N HIS A 211 3.82 -1.35 -12.22
CA HIS A 211 3.28 0.02 -12.25
C HIS A 211 3.05 0.60 -10.85
N ARG A 212 2.61 -0.22 -9.89
CA ARG A 212 2.43 0.21 -8.49
C ARG A 212 3.77 0.44 -7.79
N LYS A 213 4.79 -0.37 -8.08
CA LYS A 213 6.16 -0.13 -7.61
C LYS A 213 6.72 1.18 -8.14
N MET A 214 6.51 1.51 -9.42
CA MET A 214 6.93 2.81 -9.97
C MET A 214 6.30 3.98 -9.19
N ALA A 215 5.01 3.90 -8.85
CA ALA A 215 4.35 4.91 -8.03
C ALA A 215 4.98 5.01 -6.64
N ILE A 216 5.21 3.88 -5.96
CA ILE A 216 5.88 3.82 -4.65
C ILE A 216 7.28 4.43 -4.73
N PHE A 217 8.06 4.06 -5.74
CA PHE A 217 9.44 4.51 -5.91
C PHE A 217 9.49 6.01 -6.17
N GLY A 218 8.65 6.55 -7.06
CA GLY A 218 8.60 7.99 -7.30
C GLY A 218 8.20 8.80 -6.06
N LEU A 219 7.20 8.36 -5.30
CA LEU A 219 6.82 9.04 -4.05
C LEU A 219 7.92 8.95 -2.97
N ALA A 220 8.59 7.81 -2.87
CA ALA A 220 9.69 7.62 -1.93
C ALA A 220 10.91 8.47 -2.33
N ASP A 221 11.21 8.56 -3.62
CA ASP A 221 12.31 9.36 -4.16
C ASP A 221 12.06 10.86 -3.97
N THR A 222 10.81 11.33 -3.98
CA THR A 222 10.47 12.70 -3.54
C THR A 222 10.93 12.99 -2.11
N LEU A 223 10.83 12.00 -1.21
CA LEU A 223 11.26 12.13 0.18
C LEU A 223 12.77 11.95 0.36
N SER A 224 13.41 11.12 -0.47
CA SER A 224 14.82 10.74 -0.34
C SER A 224 15.79 11.64 -1.11
N ASN A 225 15.43 12.02 -2.34
CA ASN A 225 16.34 12.67 -3.30
C ASN A 225 16.08 14.18 -3.43
N GLY A 226 15.22 14.75 -2.58
CA GLY A 226 14.94 16.18 -2.51
C GLY A 226 16.08 17.02 -1.94
N ASN A 227 15.84 18.31 -1.73
CA ASN A 227 16.75 19.22 -1.04
C ASN A 227 16.75 18.89 0.47
N PRO A 228 17.85 19.06 1.22
CA PRO A 228 17.82 18.93 2.68
C PRO A 228 16.73 19.78 3.36
N ASP A 229 16.48 20.96 2.79
CA ASP A 229 15.52 21.94 3.31
C ASP A 229 14.15 21.89 2.59
N ASP A 230 13.95 21.00 1.62
CA ASP A 230 12.68 20.92 0.88
C ASP A 230 12.41 19.55 0.24
N PHE A 231 11.14 19.20 0.15
CA PHE A 231 10.65 18.08 -0.65
C PHE A 231 9.33 18.48 -1.30
N LEU A 232 8.95 17.78 -2.38
CA LEU A 232 7.69 18.05 -3.05
C LEU A 232 6.56 17.36 -2.32
N ASP A 233 5.38 17.98 -2.24
CA ASP A 233 4.17 17.28 -1.84
C ASP A 233 3.57 16.48 -3.02
N ILE A 234 2.47 15.78 -2.76
CA ILE A 234 1.79 14.96 -3.78
C ILE A 234 1.21 15.80 -4.94
N ASP A 235 1.08 17.11 -4.73
CA ASP A 235 0.64 18.08 -5.74
C ASP A 235 1.84 18.68 -6.50
N GLY A 236 3.06 18.20 -6.26
CA GLY A 236 4.27 18.72 -6.88
C GLY A 236 4.74 20.08 -6.34
N ASN A 237 4.18 20.56 -5.23
CA ASN A 237 4.54 21.85 -4.64
C ASN A 237 5.66 21.72 -3.62
N SER A 238 6.49 22.77 -3.51
CA SER A 238 7.50 22.90 -2.46
C SER A 238 6.86 22.91 -1.06
N VAL A 239 7.22 21.94 -0.23
CA VAL A 239 6.79 21.88 1.18
C VAL A 239 7.44 23.00 1.98
N TYR A 240 8.66 23.39 1.65
CA TYR A 240 9.32 24.56 2.22
C TYR A 240 8.47 25.81 2.09
N THR A 241 7.98 26.08 0.88
CA THR A 241 7.15 27.27 0.63
C THR A 241 5.86 27.24 1.45
N GLY A 242 5.20 26.08 1.55
CA GLY A 242 3.98 25.93 2.35
C GLY A 242 4.22 26.09 3.84
N ALA A 243 5.30 25.50 4.36
CA ALA A 243 5.69 25.59 5.76
C ALA A 243 6.12 27.01 6.13
N PHE A 244 6.87 27.70 5.28
CA PHE A 244 7.25 29.11 5.48
C PHE A 244 6.02 30.01 5.51
N LYS A 245 5.07 29.85 4.58
CA LYS A 245 3.81 30.60 4.60
C LYS A 245 2.99 30.33 5.86
N THR A 246 2.99 29.08 6.34
CA THR A 246 2.32 28.71 7.59
C THR A 246 2.98 29.37 8.79
N PHE A 247 4.31 29.32 8.86
CA PHE A 247 5.10 30.02 9.88
C PHE A 247 4.82 31.52 9.87
N GLU A 248 4.97 32.17 8.71
CA GLU A 248 4.79 33.60 8.55
C GLU A 248 3.37 34.02 8.95
N LYS A 249 2.32 33.34 8.49
CA LYS A 249 0.94 33.72 8.84
C LYS A 249 0.65 33.70 10.34
N ASN A 250 1.38 32.91 11.12
CA ASN A 250 1.18 32.78 12.57
C ASN A 250 2.10 33.66 13.43
N LEU A 251 3.07 34.35 12.83
CA LEU A 251 3.93 35.30 13.54
C LEU A 251 3.20 36.59 13.96
N THR A 252 3.57 37.13 15.12
CA THR A 252 3.18 38.47 15.58
C THR A 252 3.74 39.57 14.66
N TYR A 253 3.09 40.74 14.69
CA TYR A 253 3.55 41.91 13.94
C TYR A 253 5.01 42.28 14.28
N SER A 254 5.38 42.28 15.57
CA SER A 254 6.74 42.58 16.04
C SER A 254 7.79 41.62 15.46
N ASN A 255 7.45 40.33 15.35
CA ASN A 255 8.32 39.33 14.74
C ASN A 255 8.43 39.48 13.21
N LYS A 256 7.43 40.09 12.56
CA LYS A 256 7.39 40.32 11.09
C LYS A 256 7.97 41.65 10.64
N GLU A 257 8.14 42.60 11.56
CA GLU A 257 8.45 44.00 11.25
C GLU A 257 9.65 44.17 10.31
N ASN A 258 10.61 43.23 10.36
CA ASN A 258 11.71 43.20 9.42
C ASN A 258 11.95 41.79 8.83
N PRO A 259 11.41 41.49 7.64
CA PRO A 259 11.58 40.19 6.97
C PRO A 259 13.05 39.79 6.76
N SER A 260 13.96 40.76 6.62
CA SER A 260 15.41 40.49 6.47
C SER A 260 16.06 39.91 7.73
N ARG A 261 15.35 39.94 8.87
CA ARG A 261 15.82 39.39 10.16
C ARG A 261 15.17 38.06 10.52
N ILE A 262 14.48 37.43 9.57
CA ILE A 262 13.86 36.13 9.74
C ILE A 262 14.77 35.09 9.07
N SER A 263 15.27 34.14 9.84
CA SER A 263 15.87 32.91 9.32
C SER A 263 14.89 31.77 9.48
N PHE A 264 14.71 30.95 8.45
CA PHE A 264 13.82 29.80 8.46
C PHE A 264 14.47 28.62 7.74
N GLN A 265 14.42 27.43 8.34
CA GLN A 265 15.02 26.21 7.83
C GLN A 265 14.09 25.03 8.11
N ILE A 266 14.12 24.05 7.22
CA ILE A 266 13.41 22.77 7.38
C ILE A 266 14.45 21.66 7.36
N PHE A 267 14.15 20.56 8.04
CA PHE A 267 14.97 19.37 8.02
C PHE A 267 14.09 18.18 7.66
N ASN A 268 14.31 17.55 6.51
CA ASN A 268 13.67 16.29 6.13
C ASN A 268 14.55 15.10 6.55
N SER A 269 14.06 14.24 7.44
CA SER A 269 14.85 13.13 7.98
C SER A 269 15.20 12.02 6.99
N LEU A 270 14.49 11.96 5.86
CA LEU A 270 14.72 10.96 4.81
C LEU A 270 15.62 11.48 3.68
N HIS A 271 15.98 12.77 3.71
CA HIS A 271 16.89 13.33 2.73
C HIS A 271 18.24 12.59 2.73
N ASN A 272 18.74 12.24 1.54
CA ASN A 272 19.94 11.43 1.32
C ASN A 272 19.92 10.04 1.98
N VAL A 273 18.75 9.55 2.41
CA VAL A 273 18.57 8.15 2.82
C VAL A 273 18.11 7.37 1.58
N PRO A 274 18.92 6.48 1.00
CA PRO A 274 18.53 5.70 -0.16
C PRO A 274 17.23 4.95 0.12
N ARG A 275 16.29 4.99 -0.83
CA ARG A 275 14.99 4.29 -0.73
C ARG A 275 15.14 2.84 -0.29
N ALA A 276 16.11 2.11 -0.85
CA ALA A 276 16.36 0.71 -0.52
C ALA A 276 16.70 0.46 0.97
N ASN A 277 17.17 1.46 1.71
CA ASN A 277 17.51 1.31 3.12
C ASN A 277 16.28 1.41 4.03
N TRP A 278 15.29 2.24 3.65
CA TRP A 278 14.10 2.51 4.48
C TRP A 278 12.80 1.91 3.94
N LEU A 279 12.75 1.60 2.64
CA LEU A 279 11.71 0.86 1.93
C LEU A 279 12.33 -0.19 0.99
N PRO A 280 13.00 -1.23 1.53
CA PRO A 280 13.41 -2.36 0.71
C PRO A 280 12.20 -3.08 0.10
N GLU A 281 12.43 -3.66 -1.07
CA GLU A 281 11.45 -4.42 -1.83
C GLU A 281 11.42 -5.89 -1.37
N ILE A 282 10.23 -6.46 -1.25
CA ILE A 282 10.04 -7.88 -0.97
C ILE A 282 10.04 -8.65 -2.31
N GLN A 283 11.22 -8.85 -2.86
CA GLN A 283 11.41 -9.50 -4.15
C GLN A 283 11.11 -10.99 -4.08
N THR A 284 10.35 -11.53 -5.03
CA THR A 284 9.90 -12.92 -5.03
C THR A 284 9.82 -13.48 -6.45
N TRP A 285 9.74 -14.81 -6.58
CA TRP A 285 9.49 -15.46 -7.87
C TRP A 285 8.38 -16.51 -7.77
N PRO A 286 7.11 -16.09 -7.69
CA PRO A 286 6.00 -17.03 -7.69
C PRO A 286 5.96 -17.86 -8.97
N THR A 287 5.39 -19.06 -8.90
CA THR A 287 5.21 -19.93 -10.07
C THR A 287 3.83 -20.55 -10.08
N VAL A 288 3.38 -20.99 -11.24
CA VAL A 288 2.13 -21.76 -11.40
C VAL A 288 2.40 -23.02 -12.19
N TYR A 289 1.58 -24.03 -11.92
CA TYR A 289 1.51 -25.26 -12.71
C TYR A 289 0.22 -25.26 -13.50
N TYR A 290 0.27 -25.78 -14.71
CA TYR A 290 -0.91 -26.04 -15.53
C TYR A 290 -0.96 -27.51 -15.90
N THR A 291 -2.16 -28.00 -16.20
CA THR A 291 -2.37 -29.36 -16.65
C THR A 291 -2.13 -29.37 -18.16
N ASP A 292 -1.00 -29.93 -18.57
CA ASP A 292 -0.73 -30.18 -19.98
C ASP A 292 -1.41 -31.49 -20.40
N ILE A 293 -1.86 -31.56 -21.65
CA ILE A 293 -2.50 -32.74 -22.21
C ILE A 293 -1.70 -33.16 -23.42
N ILE A 294 -1.10 -34.35 -23.34
CA ILE A 294 -0.24 -34.92 -24.36
C ILE A 294 -0.99 -36.06 -25.03
N LYS A 295 -1.02 -36.03 -26.36
CA LYS A 295 -1.56 -37.12 -27.16
C LYS A 295 -0.50 -38.19 -27.35
N ASP A 296 -0.82 -39.43 -26.96
CA ASP A 296 0.01 -40.61 -27.21
C ASP A 296 -0.77 -41.61 -28.06
N GLY A 297 -0.54 -41.59 -29.38
CA GLY A 297 -1.35 -42.33 -30.35
C GLY A 297 -2.81 -41.86 -30.35
N ASN A 298 -3.72 -42.73 -29.89
CA ASN A 298 -5.16 -42.43 -29.72
C ASN A 298 -5.54 -42.17 -28.25
N ALA A 299 -4.58 -42.19 -27.32
CA ALA A 299 -4.78 -41.89 -25.91
C ALA A 299 -4.46 -40.41 -25.61
N CYS A 300 -5.05 -39.89 -24.54
CA CYS A 300 -4.74 -38.55 -24.03
C CYS A 300 -4.38 -38.64 -22.56
N ASN A 301 -3.16 -38.22 -22.24
CA ASN A 301 -2.58 -38.28 -20.91
C ASN A 301 -2.37 -36.86 -20.40
N SER A 302 -2.82 -36.56 -19.19
CA SER A 302 -2.68 -35.24 -18.59
C SER A 302 -1.60 -35.24 -17.51
N ASN A 303 -0.70 -34.26 -17.54
CA ASN A 303 0.36 -34.12 -16.54
C ASN A 303 0.49 -32.68 -16.05
N PRO A 304 0.72 -32.44 -14.75
CA PRO A 304 1.09 -31.12 -14.26
C PRO A 304 2.46 -30.69 -14.81
N VAL A 305 2.48 -29.56 -15.50
CA VAL A 305 3.69 -28.98 -16.10
C VAL A 305 3.89 -27.57 -15.54
N HIS A 306 5.15 -27.22 -15.25
CA HIS A 306 5.52 -25.89 -14.80
C HIS A 306 5.30 -24.88 -15.94
N ILE A 307 4.78 -23.69 -15.64
CA ILE A 307 4.45 -22.64 -16.65
C ILE A 307 5.64 -22.15 -17.51
N ARG A 308 6.86 -22.58 -17.21
CA ARG A 308 8.07 -22.28 -17.99
C ARG A 308 8.16 -23.14 -19.24
N ASN A 309 7.56 -24.31 -19.18
CA ASN A 309 7.58 -25.29 -20.25
C ASN A 309 6.30 -25.09 -21.05
N LEU A 310 6.47 -24.81 -22.34
CA LEU A 310 5.36 -24.81 -23.29
C LEU A 310 4.68 -26.19 -23.32
N PRO A 311 3.42 -26.26 -23.79
CA PRO A 311 2.72 -27.54 -23.97
C PRO A 311 3.57 -28.55 -24.75
N GLY A 312 3.59 -29.81 -24.31
CA GLY A 312 4.37 -30.88 -24.92
C GLY A 312 3.90 -31.24 -26.33
N ASP A 313 2.61 -31.07 -26.62
CA ASP A 313 2.03 -31.34 -27.93
C ASP A 313 2.34 -30.21 -28.95
N ASN A 314 2.72 -30.59 -30.18
CA ASN A 314 3.07 -29.61 -31.23
C ASN A 314 1.85 -28.81 -31.71
N ASN A 315 0.68 -29.43 -31.82
CA ASN A 315 -0.55 -28.75 -32.26
C ASN A 315 -1.03 -27.78 -31.18
N ALA A 316 -0.88 -28.15 -29.90
CA ALA A 316 -1.14 -27.25 -28.77
C ALA A 316 -0.23 -26.03 -28.81
N ARG A 317 1.07 -26.22 -29.06
CA ARG A 317 2.04 -25.12 -29.23
C ARG A 317 1.69 -24.23 -30.41
N THR A 318 1.37 -24.80 -31.57
CA THR A 318 0.97 -24.02 -32.75
C THR A 318 -0.30 -23.23 -32.48
N PHE A 319 -1.30 -23.81 -31.81
CA PHE A 319 -2.53 -23.12 -31.44
C PHE A 319 -2.29 -21.98 -30.44
N LEU A 320 -1.47 -22.23 -29.41
CA LEU A 320 -1.06 -21.23 -28.43
C LEU A 320 -0.42 -20.01 -29.13
N MET A 321 0.54 -20.26 -30.02
CA MET A 321 1.27 -19.18 -30.70
C MET A 321 0.43 -18.43 -31.72
N SER A 322 -0.37 -19.14 -32.52
CA SER A 322 -1.12 -18.56 -33.64
C SER A 322 -2.46 -17.95 -33.25
N THR A 323 -3.16 -18.53 -32.27
CA THR A 323 -4.53 -18.17 -31.93
C THR A 323 -4.63 -17.47 -30.59
N LEU A 324 -3.80 -17.86 -29.61
CA LEU A 324 -3.87 -17.31 -28.25
C LEU A 324 -2.79 -16.25 -27.96
N ASN A 325 -2.06 -15.78 -28.97
CA ASN A 325 -0.95 -14.82 -28.85
C ASN A 325 0.16 -15.24 -27.88
N GLY A 326 0.45 -16.54 -27.79
CA GLY A 326 1.48 -17.08 -26.90
C GLY A 326 2.89 -16.51 -27.11
N THR A 327 3.19 -16.00 -28.31
CA THR A 327 4.49 -15.40 -28.67
C THR A 327 4.84 -14.18 -27.81
N GLN A 328 3.84 -13.45 -27.31
CA GLN A 328 4.06 -12.31 -26.41
C GLN A 328 4.21 -12.73 -24.95
N LEU A 329 3.70 -13.91 -24.58
CA LEU A 329 3.63 -14.38 -23.19
C LEU A 329 4.84 -15.24 -22.81
N GLU A 330 5.30 -16.10 -23.72
CA GLU A 330 6.40 -17.04 -23.47
C GLU A 330 7.66 -16.38 -22.87
N PRO A 331 8.18 -15.25 -23.40
CA PRO A 331 9.43 -14.68 -22.88
C PRO A 331 9.37 -14.33 -21.39
N TRP A 332 8.19 -13.97 -20.89
CA TRP A 332 7.98 -13.58 -19.49
C TRP A 332 7.82 -14.78 -18.53
N MET A 333 7.56 -15.97 -19.07
CA MET A 333 7.36 -17.17 -18.29
C MET A 333 8.67 -17.93 -18.09
N VAL A 334 9.56 -17.94 -19.10
CA VAL A 334 10.81 -18.74 -19.13
C VAL A 334 11.81 -18.29 -18.07
N SER A 335 11.97 -16.98 -17.88
CA SER A 335 12.94 -16.41 -16.93
C SER A 335 12.36 -15.21 -16.18
N GLU A 336 12.89 -14.98 -14.98
CA GLU A 336 12.59 -13.76 -14.22
C GLU A 336 13.57 -12.65 -14.62
N PRO A 337 13.09 -11.41 -14.82
CA PRO A 337 13.97 -10.25 -14.97
C PRO A 337 14.95 -10.11 -13.79
N PRO A 338 16.10 -9.43 -13.98
CA PRO A 338 17.02 -9.13 -12.90
C PRO A 338 16.32 -8.40 -11.75
N VAL A 339 16.83 -8.56 -10.52
CA VAL A 339 16.25 -7.95 -9.31
C VAL A 339 16.19 -6.42 -9.34
N GLN A 340 16.96 -5.75 -10.20
CA GLN A 340 16.90 -4.30 -10.36
C GLN A 340 15.78 -3.85 -11.32
N ASP A 341 15.20 -4.77 -12.09
CA ASP A 341 14.14 -4.48 -13.03
C ASP A 341 12.81 -4.31 -12.29
N VAL A 342 12.08 -3.26 -12.62
CA VAL A 342 10.74 -2.99 -12.08
C VAL A 342 9.73 -4.09 -12.44
N MET A 343 9.98 -4.87 -13.48
CA MET A 343 9.18 -6.04 -13.87
C MET A 343 9.53 -7.31 -13.10
N HIS A 344 10.58 -7.30 -12.27
CA HIS A 344 10.83 -8.38 -11.29
C HIS A 344 9.65 -8.48 -10.33
N MET A 345 9.17 -9.69 -10.08
CA MET A 345 8.03 -9.94 -9.21
C MET A 345 8.32 -9.60 -7.75
N SER A 346 7.32 -9.02 -7.09
CA SER A 346 7.46 -8.55 -5.73
C SER A 346 6.13 -8.56 -4.99
N MET A 347 6.22 -8.76 -3.68
CA MET A 347 5.12 -8.61 -2.74
C MET A 347 4.99 -7.18 -2.21
N GLY A 348 5.69 -6.22 -2.85
CA GLY A 348 5.67 -4.80 -2.52
C GLY A 348 6.92 -4.36 -1.76
N VAL A 349 6.75 -3.43 -0.84
CA VAL A 349 7.82 -2.90 0.02
C VAL A 349 7.49 -3.09 1.50
N GLU A 350 8.52 -3.14 2.33
CA GLU A 350 8.40 -3.11 3.78
C GLU A 350 9.16 -1.91 4.35
N LYS A 351 8.68 -1.33 5.45
CA LYS A 351 9.30 -0.15 6.04
C LYS A 351 10.30 -0.54 7.13
N ASN A 352 11.56 -0.15 6.96
CA ASN A 352 12.56 -0.29 8.00
C ASN A 352 12.18 0.62 9.19
N PRO A 353 11.96 0.08 10.40
CA PRO A 353 11.56 0.89 11.55
C PRO A 353 12.65 1.86 12.00
N TRP A 354 13.92 1.52 11.81
CA TRP A 354 15.06 2.28 12.32
C TRP A 354 15.32 3.57 11.56
N TYR A 355 14.75 3.71 10.36
CA TYR A 355 14.68 4.98 9.62
C TYR A 355 13.33 5.66 9.89
N MET A 356 13.31 6.61 10.83
CA MET A 356 12.09 7.35 11.13
C MET A 356 11.88 8.49 10.13
N ALA A 357 10.69 8.53 9.53
CA ALA A 357 10.20 9.71 8.83
C ALA A 357 9.79 10.78 9.86
N TYR A 358 10.38 11.96 9.78
CA TYR A 358 9.99 13.14 10.54
C TYR A 358 10.50 14.40 9.83
N VAL A 359 9.98 15.55 10.25
CA VAL A 359 10.42 16.87 9.78
C VAL A 359 10.79 17.74 10.98
N GLY A 360 11.90 18.46 10.88
CA GLY A 360 12.28 19.53 11.78
C GLY A 360 12.02 20.89 11.16
N VAL A 361 11.61 21.88 11.95
CA VAL A 361 11.58 23.28 11.54
C VAL A 361 12.34 24.11 12.56
N LYS A 362 13.14 25.04 12.07
CA LYS A 362 13.90 25.97 12.89
C LYS A 362 13.72 27.38 12.34
N ALA A 363 13.46 28.32 13.24
CA ALA A 363 13.38 29.72 12.86
C ALA A 363 14.09 30.62 13.88
N GLU A 364 14.57 31.76 13.39
CA GLU A 364 15.15 32.83 14.21
C GLU A 364 14.52 34.17 13.82
N THR A 365 14.11 34.96 14.82
CA THR A 365 13.60 36.33 14.65
C THR A 365 14.35 37.30 15.57
N GLN A 366 14.32 38.59 15.22
CA GLN A 366 14.95 39.66 16.00
C GLN A 366 14.00 40.85 16.18
N PRO A 367 12.92 40.73 16.98
CA PRO A 367 11.98 41.81 17.21
C PRO A 367 12.61 42.94 18.05
N ARG A 368 12.08 44.16 17.88
CA ARG A 368 12.42 45.33 18.68
C ARG A 368 11.35 45.60 19.72
N GLN A 369 11.77 45.85 20.95
CA GLN A 369 10.87 46.12 22.07
C GLN A 369 10.63 47.63 22.21
N ILE A 370 9.38 48.02 22.48
CA ILE A 370 8.91 49.41 22.43
C ILE A 370 9.70 50.32 23.40
N PHE A 371 10.03 49.82 24.60
CA PHE A 371 10.79 50.58 25.61
C PHE A 371 12.28 50.22 25.63
N PHE A 372 12.79 49.60 24.56
CA PHE A 372 14.22 49.36 24.35
C PHE A 372 14.68 49.74 22.92
N PRO A 373 14.44 50.98 22.46
CA PRO A 373 14.71 51.37 21.07
C PRO A 373 16.20 51.55 20.74
N PHE A 374 17.06 51.70 21.76
CA PHE A 374 18.49 52.05 21.61
C PHE A 374 19.45 50.87 21.79
N GLY A 375 18.96 49.64 21.99
CA GLY A 375 19.78 48.44 22.11
C GLY A 375 19.70 47.51 20.89
N PRO A 376 20.59 46.50 20.81
CA PRO A 376 20.53 45.49 19.76
C PRO A 376 19.21 44.69 19.88
N ALA A 377 18.65 44.30 18.73
CA ALA A 377 17.47 43.46 18.71
C ALA A 377 17.75 42.10 19.38
N ILE A 378 16.75 41.55 20.07
CA ILE A 378 16.91 40.29 20.81
C ILE A 378 16.74 39.13 19.84
N SER A 379 17.80 38.36 19.60
CA SER A 379 17.71 37.12 18.80
C SER A 379 16.95 36.04 19.57
N MET A 380 15.88 35.55 18.96
CA MET A 380 15.07 34.45 19.48
C MET A 380 15.06 33.30 18.49
N LYS A 381 15.39 32.09 18.96
CA LYS A 381 15.43 30.86 18.16
C LYS A 381 14.35 29.87 18.60
N ALA A 382 13.56 29.34 17.70
CA ALA A 382 12.61 28.26 17.98
C ALA A 382 12.89 27.04 17.12
N ARG A 383 12.56 25.86 17.64
CA ARG A 383 12.72 24.57 16.97
C ARG A 383 11.52 23.69 17.28
N ALA A 384 11.04 22.98 16.28
CA ALA A 384 9.99 22.00 16.43
C ALA A 384 10.29 20.76 15.58
N TYR A 385 9.81 19.61 16.04
CA TYR A 385 9.86 18.37 15.29
C TYR A 385 8.49 17.74 15.27
N ALA A 386 8.07 17.29 14.10
CA ALA A 386 6.83 16.58 13.91
C ALA A 386 7.09 15.31 13.11
N LYS A 387 6.34 14.24 13.39
CA LYS A 387 6.45 12.99 12.64
C LYS A 387 5.10 12.41 12.22
N PRO A 388 5.04 11.79 11.03
CA PRO A 388 3.99 10.85 10.68
C PRO A 388 3.89 9.68 11.69
N PHE A 389 2.68 9.29 12.10
CA PHE A 389 2.46 8.15 13.01
C PHE A 389 1.10 7.47 12.80
N GLY A 390 0.93 6.26 13.33
CA GLY A 390 -0.34 5.52 13.32
C GLY A 390 -0.65 4.75 12.02
N GLY A 391 -0.03 5.12 10.90
CA GLY A 391 -0.18 4.41 9.62
C GLY A 391 0.70 3.17 9.48
N ARG A 392 0.36 2.33 8.51
CA ARG A 392 1.04 1.06 8.20
C ARG A 392 1.21 0.93 6.68
N ILE A 393 2.45 0.73 6.20
CA ILE A 393 2.73 0.56 4.77
C ILE A 393 2.47 -0.88 4.30
N GLY A 394 2.62 -1.84 5.21
CA GLY A 394 2.49 -3.26 4.96
C GLY A 394 3.12 -4.04 6.10
N PRO A 395 2.94 -5.37 6.13
CA PRO A 395 3.68 -6.20 7.07
C PRO A 395 5.16 -6.19 6.67
N TRP A 396 6.03 -6.39 7.65
CA TRP A 396 7.36 -6.89 7.35
C TRP A 396 7.26 -8.31 6.82
N TYR A 397 8.19 -8.69 5.95
CA TYR A 397 8.30 -10.07 5.50
C TYR A 397 8.58 -11.00 6.69
N GLY A 398 9.55 -10.66 7.54
CA GLY A 398 9.86 -11.33 8.81
C GLY A 398 9.32 -10.58 10.04
N VAL A 399 9.16 -11.27 11.16
CA VAL A 399 8.60 -10.71 12.42
C VAL A 399 9.55 -9.78 13.19
N SER A 400 10.84 -9.76 12.85
CA SER A 400 11.86 -8.91 13.50
C SER A 400 12.68 -8.12 12.49
N TRP A 401 13.31 -7.04 12.94
CA TRP A 401 14.21 -6.22 12.14
C TRP A 401 15.43 -5.79 12.96
N PRO A 402 16.55 -6.53 12.88
CA PRO A 402 17.79 -6.13 13.52
C PRO A 402 18.29 -4.78 13.00
N ARG A 403 18.76 -3.90 13.88
CA ARG A 403 19.16 -2.52 13.51
C ARG A 403 20.18 -2.43 12.37
N SER A 404 21.07 -3.41 12.24
CA SER A 404 22.08 -3.47 11.18
C SER A 404 21.60 -4.15 9.90
N ALA A 405 20.40 -4.75 9.90
CA ALA A 405 19.87 -5.49 8.77
C ALA A 405 19.24 -4.55 7.73
N SER A 406 19.44 -4.90 6.45
CA SER A 406 18.84 -4.22 5.31
C SER A 406 17.38 -4.62 5.07
N GLU A 407 16.92 -5.71 5.67
CA GLU A 407 15.58 -6.29 5.52
C GLU A 407 15.14 -6.97 6.81
N SER A 408 13.83 -7.24 6.93
CA SER A 408 13.29 -7.98 8.08
C SER A 408 13.73 -9.45 8.08
N THR A 409 13.81 -10.03 9.27
CA THR A 409 14.30 -11.39 9.52
C THR A 409 13.35 -12.17 10.44
N GLY A 410 13.66 -13.45 10.67
CA GLY A 410 12.87 -14.35 11.51
C GLY A 410 11.74 -15.04 10.73
N ASP A 411 10.74 -15.54 11.47
CA ASP A 411 9.57 -16.19 10.88
C ASP A 411 8.79 -15.24 9.98
N LYS A 412 8.16 -15.76 8.93
CA LYS A 412 7.37 -14.94 8.01
C LYS A 412 6.11 -14.40 8.70
N THR A 413 5.84 -13.11 8.57
CA THR A 413 4.59 -12.50 9.06
C THR A 413 3.38 -13.04 8.29
N ASP A 414 3.51 -13.20 6.98
CA ASP A 414 2.57 -13.95 6.14
C ASP A 414 3.26 -15.25 5.72
N ILE A 415 2.86 -16.37 6.29
CA ILE A 415 3.55 -17.64 6.01
C ILE A 415 3.21 -18.20 4.62
N LEU A 416 2.20 -17.64 3.96
CA LEU A 416 1.66 -18.15 2.70
C LEU A 416 2.17 -17.41 1.47
N ILE A 417 2.92 -16.33 1.64
CA ILE A 417 3.59 -15.65 0.52
C ILE A 417 4.87 -16.39 0.10
N PRO A 418 5.29 -16.24 -1.17
CA PRO A 418 6.49 -16.88 -1.70
C PRO A 418 7.76 -16.53 -0.91
N PRO A 419 8.79 -17.37 -0.97
CA PRO A 419 10.09 -17.05 -0.41
C PRO A 419 10.70 -15.82 -1.11
N ARG A 420 11.42 -15.01 -0.33
CA ARG A 420 12.20 -13.89 -0.86
C ARG A 420 13.32 -14.40 -1.77
N THR A 421 13.53 -13.75 -2.91
CA THR A 421 14.66 -14.01 -3.81
C THR A 421 15.98 -13.63 -3.10
N LYS A 422 16.97 -14.53 -3.04
CA LYS A 422 18.28 -14.22 -2.42
C LYS A 422 19.06 -13.23 -3.29
N GLN A 423 19.93 -12.41 -2.69
CA GLN A 423 20.73 -11.37 -3.36
C GLN A 423 21.52 -11.86 -4.60
N ASN A 424 21.87 -13.14 -4.67
CA ASN A 424 22.65 -13.72 -5.78
C ASN A 424 21.75 -14.10 -6.97
N GLY A 425 20.44 -13.84 -6.91
CA GLY A 425 19.44 -14.37 -7.85
C GLY A 425 19.21 -15.88 -7.72
N LEU A 426 19.97 -16.56 -6.86
CA LEU A 426 19.85 -17.99 -6.59
C LEU A 426 18.64 -18.23 -5.68
N MET A 427 17.68 -18.95 -6.22
CA MET A 427 16.43 -19.27 -5.54
C MET A 427 16.49 -20.67 -4.95
N ASP A 428 15.67 -20.91 -3.93
CA ASP A 428 15.35 -22.29 -3.53
C ASP A 428 14.64 -23.00 -4.69
N SER A 429 14.72 -24.34 -4.70
CA SER A 429 14.39 -25.23 -5.82
C SER A 429 13.23 -24.75 -6.71
N PRO A 430 13.29 -24.92 -8.05
CA PRO A 430 12.15 -24.73 -8.96
C PRO A 430 10.88 -25.51 -8.55
N THR A 431 11.03 -26.52 -7.71
CA THR A 431 9.96 -27.39 -7.19
C THR A 431 9.42 -26.96 -5.82
N ASP A 432 9.86 -25.82 -5.28
CA ASP A 432 9.40 -25.32 -3.98
C ASP A 432 7.91 -24.93 -4.03
N ILE A 433 7.08 -25.71 -3.33
CA ILE A 433 5.63 -25.53 -3.25
C ILE A 433 5.21 -24.21 -2.59
N THR A 434 6.09 -23.58 -1.80
CA THR A 434 5.79 -22.30 -1.15
C THR A 434 5.76 -21.14 -2.15
N ARG A 435 6.22 -21.36 -3.38
CA ARG A 435 6.15 -20.40 -4.49
C ARG A 435 4.79 -20.35 -5.18
N LEU A 436 3.91 -21.30 -4.87
CA LEU A 436 2.58 -21.41 -5.48
C LEU A 436 1.62 -20.36 -4.89
N PRO A 437 0.99 -19.50 -5.71
CA PRO A 437 0.22 -18.36 -5.24
C PRO A 437 -0.81 -18.69 -4.15
N ASN A 438 -0.61 -18.17 -2.95
CA ASN A 438 -1.53 -18.28 -1.82
C ASN A 438 -1.40 -17.03 -0.94
N TYR A 439 -2.38 -16.76 -0.08
CA TYR A 439 -2.33 -15.61 0.81
C TYR A 439 -3.05 -15.88 2.12
N SER A 440 -2.61 -15.20 3.19
CA SER A 440 -3.29 -15.18 4.47
C SER A 440 -4.53 -14.28 4.42
N ARG A 441 -5.69 -14.80 4.85
CA ARG A 441 -6.97 -14.08 4.90
C ARG A 441 -7.15 -13.26 6.18
N PHE A 442 -6.44 -13.67 7.23
CA PHE A 442 -6.39 -13.02 8.55
C PHE A 442 -5.00 -13.28 9.18
N PRO A 443 -4.57 -12.48 10.17
CA PRO A 443 -3.29 -12.72 10.85
C PRO A 443 -3.21 -14.12 11.47
N GLY A 444 -2.16 -14.87 11.16
CA GLY A 444 -1.97 -16.24 11.64
C GLY A 444 -2.69 -17.31 10.79
N ASP A 445 -3.27 -16.97 9.65
CA ASP A 445 -3.83 -17.94 8.72
C ASP A 445 -2.74 -18.84 8.13
N THR A 446 -2.87 -20.14 8.34
CA THR A 446 -1.88 -21.14 7.89
C THR A 446 -2.31 -21.91 6.64
N MET A 447 -3.54 -21.69 6.16
CA MET A 447 -4.12 -22.42 5.04
C MET A 447 -4.37 -21.50 3.84
N GLY A 448 -4.91 -20.30 4.06
CA GLY A 448 -5.33 -19.42 2.98
C GLY A 448 -6.33 -20.12 2.06
N LEU A 449 -6.06 -20.08 0.76
CA LEU A 449 -6.86 -20.77 -0.27
C LEU A 449 -6.60 -22.29 -0.34
N LYS A 450 -5.92 -22.89 0.64
CA LYS A 450 -5.91 -24.33 0.86
C LYS A 450 -7.12 -24.82 1.67
N SER A 451 -7.81 -23.90 2.35
CA SER A 451 -9.00 -24.22 3.14
C SER A 451 -10.20 -24.49 2.22
N LYS A 452 -10.99 -25.52 2.55
CA LYS A 452 -12.26 -25.80 1.87
C LYS A 452 -13.25 -24.64 1.99
N LEU A 453 -13.38 -24.04 3.17
CA LEU A 453 -14.19 -22.84 3.38
C LEU A 453 -13.69 -21.68 2.50
N ALA A 454 -12.38 -21.51 2.32
CA ALA A 454 -11.83 -20.47 1.45
C ALA A 454 -12.14 -20.73 -0.04
N LEU A 455 -11.96 -21.97 -0.51
CA LEU A 455 -12.29 -22.39 -1.87
C LEU A 455 -13.80 -22.29 -2.18
N ASN A 456 -14.65 -22.38 -1.16
CA ASN A 456 -16.10 -22.20 -1.24
C ASN A 456 -16.59 -20.85 -0.67
N SER A 457 -15.70 -19.86 -0.50
CA SER A 457 -16.05 -18.59 0.16
C SER A 457 -16.98 -17.68 -0.67
N LEU A 458 -17.20 -18.02 -1.94
CA LEU A 458 -18.12 -17.31 -2.84
C LEU A 458 -19.28 -18.23 -3.29
N LYS A 459 -20.49 -17.67 -3.34
CA LYS A 459 -21.73 -18.30 -3.78
C LYS A 459 -21.79 -18.41 -5.30
N GLN A 460 -22.49 -19.43 -5.81
CA GLN A 460 -22.81 -19.58 -7.24
C GLN A 460 -21.60 -19.74 -8.17
N LEU A 461 -20.42 -20.11 -7.65
CA LEU A 461 -19.23 -20.41 -8.46
C LEU A 461 -19.49 -21.50 -9.51
N THR A 462 -20.29 -22.51 -9.18
CA THR A 462 -20.62 -23.63 -10.08
C THR A 462 -21.48 -23.22 -11.29
N GLY A 463 -22.17 -22.08 -11.19
CA GLY A 463 -22.93 -21.47 -12.28
C GLY A 463 -22.10 -20.51 -13.15
N LEU A 464 -20.84 -20.25 -12.79
CA LEU A 464 -19.99 -19.32 -13.51
C LEU A 464 -19.71 -19.81 -14.93
N ARG A 465 -19.65 -18.88 -15.87
CA ARG A 465 -19.33 -19.11 -17.28
C ARG A 465 -18.26 -18.12 -17.71
N ILE A 466 -17.07 -18.62 -17.97
CA ILE A 466 -15.85 -17.87 -18.31
C ILE A 466 -15.50 -18.15 -19.75
N GLY A 467 -15.07 -17.14 -20.49
CA GLY A 467 -14.46 -17.30 -21.79
C GLY A 467 -13.07 -16.68 -21.88
N TYR A 468 -12.47 -16.89 -23.04
CA TYR A 468 -11.17 -16.38 -23.43
C TYR A 468 -11.18 -14.85 -23.56
N ASN A 469 -12.25 -14.29 -24.13
CA ASN A 469 -12.39 -12.86 -24.36
C ASN A 469 -12.44 -12.06 -23.06
N GLU A 470 -12.81 -12.69 -21.93
CA GLU A 470 -12.80 -12.07 -20.60
C GLU A 470 -11.38 -11.79 -20.05
N TYR A 471 -10.35 -12.48 -20.55
CA TYR A 471 -8.97 -12.38 -20.04
C TYR A 471 -7.95 -11.93 -21.09
N PHE A 472 -8.29 -11.93 -22.38
CA PHE A 472 -7.37 -11.63 -23.48
C PHE A 472 -6.64 -10.27 -23.37
N GLY A 473 -7.28 -9.24 -22.82
CA GLY A 473 -6.72 -7.88 -22.74
C GLY A 473 -6.17 -7.46 -21.37
N THR A 474 -6.03 -8.37 -20.40
CA THR A 474 -5.68 -8.02 -19.00
C THR A 474 -4.24 -7.53 -18.81
N TYR A 475 -3.40 -7.56 -19.86
CA TYR A 475 -2.01 -7.05 -19.81
C TYR A 475 -1.72 -5.93 -20.83
N GLU A 476 -2.75 -5.34 -21.46
CA GLU A 476 -2.75 -4.17 -22.39
C GLU A 476 -2.91 -4.50 -23.89
N SER A 477 -4.07 -4.14 -24.46
CA SER A 477 -4.21 -3.89 -25.90
C SER A 477 -4.65 -2.44 -26.15
N GLY A 478 -3.69 -1.56 -26.47
CA GLY A 478 -3.89 -0.34 -27.26
C GLY A 478 -4.68 0.83 -26.66
N GLY A 479 -4.19 1.51 -25.60
CA GLY A 479 -4.63 2.90 -25.35
C GLY A 479 -4.57 3.50 -23.93
N GLY A 480 -4.10 2.79 -22.91
CA GLY A 480 -3.98 3.34 -21.55
C GLY A 480 -3.86 2.26 -20.48
N PRO A 481 -3.54 2.60 -19.21
CA PRO A 481 -3.62 1.63 -18.13
C PRO A 481 -5.08 1.16 -17.99
N VAL A 482 -5.33 -0.14 -18.13
CA VAL A 482 -6.63 -0.78 -17.85
C VAL A 482 -6.40 -1.77 -16.72
N ASP A 483 -7.31 -1.84 -15.74
CA ASP A 483 -7.14 -2.73 -14.59
C ASP A 483 -6.95 -4.21 -14.99
N PRO A 484 -6.22 -5.01 -14.18
CA PRO A 484 -5.95 -6.40 -14.51
C PRO A 484 -7.15 -7.33 -14.31
N LEU A 485 -8.31 -6.81 -13.90
CA LEU A 485 -9.51 -7.59 -13.65
C LEU A 485 -10.19 -8.01 -14.96
N ALA A 486 -10.91 -9.11 -14.91
CA ALA A 486 -11.59 -9.68 -16.06
C ALA A 486 -12.56 -8.68 -16.69
N TRP A 487 -12.63 -8.72 -18.02
CA TRP A 487 -13.49 -7.86 -18.82
C TRP A 487 -13.75 -8.50 -20.18
N ASP A 488 -14.99 -8.51 -20.64
CA ASP A 488 -15.30 -9.03 -21.96
C ASP A 488 -14.91 -8.01 -23.03
N TYR A 489 -13.77 -8.23 -23.68
CA TYR A 489 -13.25 -7.33 -24.72
C TYR A 489 -14.01 -7.42 -26.04
N GLN A 490 -14.82 -8.46 -26.25
CA GLN A 490 -15.58 -8.61 -27.49
C GLN A 490 -16.80 -7.68 -27.51
N ILE A 491 -17.53 -7.61 -26.40
CA ILE A 491 -18.70 -6.73 -26.26
C ILE A 491 -18.41 -5.46 -25.46
N ASN A 492 -17.16 -5.32 -25.00
CA ASN A 492 -16.68 -4.23 -24.17
C ASN A 492 -17.56 -4.00 -22.92
N ALA A 493 -17.76 -5.03 -22.09
CA ALA A 493 -18.58 -4.97 -20.88
C ALA A 493 -17.97 -5.74 -19.69
N ALA A 494 -18.44 -5.42 -18.49
CA ALA A 494 -18.08 -6.16 -17.28
C ALA A 494 -18.54 -7.62 -17.37
N SER A 495 -17.61 -8.55 -17.18
CA SER A 495 -17.92 -9.98 -17.23
C SER A 495 -18.48 -10.49 -15.89
N PRO A 496 -19.29 -11.57 -15.87
CA PRO A 496 -19.77 -12.16 -14.61
C PRO A 496 -18.64 -12.56 -13.66
N VAL A 497 -17.48 -12.98 -14.19
CA VAL A 497 -16.31 -13.34 -13.38
C VAL A 497 -15.65 -12.13 -12.71
N ARG A 498 -15.74 -10.94 -13.32
CA ARG A 498 -15.26 -9.66 -12.72
C ARG A 498 -15.89 -9.40 -11.36
N ASN A 499 -17.18 -9.73 -11.20
CA ASN A 499 -17.90 -9.54 -9.92
C ASN A 499 -17.30 -10.40 -8.79
N TYR A 500 -16.81 -11.59 -9.12
CA TYR A 500 -16.10 -12.46 -8.17
C TYR A 500 -14.70 -11.92 -7.87
N GLU A 501 -13.98 -11.44 -8.89
CA GLU A 501 -12.66 -10.85 -8.70
C GLU A 501 -12.71 -9.59 -7.83
N ILE A 502 -13.71 -8.71 -8.01
CA ILE A 502 -13.95 -7.55 -7.14
C ILE A 502 -14.26 -8.01 -5.70
N SER A 503 -15.03 -9.10 -5.55
CA SER A 503 -15.37 -9.65 -4.23
C SER A 503 -14.17 -10.20 -3.47
N ILE A 504 -13.10 -10.58 -4.17
CA ILE A 504 -11.83 -11.06 -3.61
C ILE A 504 -10.82 -9.93 -3.42
N ALA A 505 -10.75 -9.00 -4.37
CA ALA A 505 -9.86 -7.84 -4.34
C ALA A 505 -10.24 -6.79 -3.26
N SER A 506 -11.42 -6.92 -2.68
CA SER A 506 -11.85 -6.14 -1.54
C SER A 506 -11.07 -6.47 -0.24
N PRO A 507 -10.99 -5.54 0.71
CA PRO A 507 -10.27 -5.75 1.97
C PRO A 507 -10.75 -6.96 2.78
N ASP A 508 -9.80 -7.67 3.39
CA ASP A 508 -10.02 -8.68 4.42
C ASP A 508 -9.36 -8.29 5.77
N LEU A 509 -9.49 -9.16 6.78
CA LEU A 509 -8.93 -8.93 8.11
C LEU A 509 -7.40 -8.82 8.10
N PHE A 510 -6.71 -9.53 7.21
CA PHE A 510 -5.26 -9.38 7.07
C PHE A 510 -4.92 -7.98 6.56
N ASP A 511 -5.63 -7.52 5.53
CA ASP A 511 -5.41 -6.22 4.90
C ASP A 511 -5.52 -5.07 5.91
N ILE A 512 -6.60 -5.01 6.69
CA ILE A 512 -6.84 -3.91 7.65
C ILE A 512 -5.92 -3.98 8.88
N THR A 513 -5.28 -5.13 9.13
CA THR A 513 -4.31 -5.32 10.20
C THR A 513 -2.96 -4.73 9.80
N TYR A 514 -2.48 -5.00 8.59
CA TYR A 514 -1.11 -4.67 8.19
C TYR A 514 -0.97 -3.48 7.24
N TYR A 515 -2.06 -3.03 6.62
CA TYR A 515 -2.04 -1.91 5.68
C TYR A 515 -2.97 -0.79 6.13
N SER A 516 -2.56 0.46 5.86
CA SER A 516 -3.46 1.60 5.90
C SER A 516 -4.24 1.68 4.59
N VAL A 517 -5.50 1.22 4.63
CA VAL A 517 -6.39 1.20 3.47
C VAL A 517 -7.20 2.49 3.44
N GLU A 518 -6.97 3.31 2.42
CA GLU A 518 -7.74 4.53 2.16
C GLU A 518 -8.98 4.18 1.32
N PRO A 519 -10.21 4.40 1.83
CA PRO A 519 -11.42 4.05 1.09
C PRO A 519 -11.59 4.80 -0.23
N ASN A 520 -11.09 6.04 -0.32
CA ASN A 520 -11.22 6.91 -1.50
C ASN A 520 -9.87 7.34 -2.08
N ALA A 521 -8.94 6.40 -2.19
CA ALA A 521 -7.56 6.66 -2.62
C ALA A 521 -7.48 7.21 -4.06
N ALA A 522 -8.43 6.80 -4.91
CA ALA A 522 -8.61 7.34 -6.25
C ALA A 522 -8.65 8.89 -6.26
N ILE A 523 -9.39 9.49 -5.33
CA ILE A 523 -9.57 10.94 -5.20
C ILE A 523 -8.44 11.54 -4.37
N ASN A 524 -8.18 10.95 -3.21
CA ASN A 524 -7.28 11.54 -2.21
C ASN A 524 -5.81 11.54 -2.65
N TYR A 525 -5.40 10.55 -3.46
CA TYR A 525 -4.00 10.37 -3.88
C TYR A 525 -3.85 10.25 -5.40
N PHE A 526 -4.56 9.33 -6.05
CA PHE A 526 -4.28 8.98 -7.45
C PHE A 526 -4.50 10.14 -8.42
N THR A 527 -5.65 10.83 -8.37
CA THR A 527 -5.92 11.97 -9.25
C THR A 527 -4.83 13.03 -9.14
N ARG A 528 -4.39 13.34 -7.91
CA ARG A 528 -3.35 14.34 -7.65
C ARG A 528 -1.98 13.90 -8.16
N MET A 529 -1.61 12.64 -7.99
CA MET A 529 -0.38 12.09 -8.57
C MET A 529 -0.42 12.08 -10.10
N ARG A 530 -1.56 11.73 -10.69
CA ARG A 530 -1.77 11.69 -12.15
C ARG A 530 -1.63 13.09 -12.75
N ASP A 531 -2.30 14.06 -12.16
CA ASP A 531 -2.35 15.43 -12.66
C ASP A 531 -0.98 16.13 -12.51
N ASN A 532 -0.16 15.72 -11.53
CA ASN A 532 1.18 16.26 -11.27
C ASN A 532 2.33 15.30 -11.67
N ARG A 533 2.04 14.31 -12.52
CA ARG A 533 3.00 13.26 -12.92
C ARG A 533 4.28 13.81 -13.56
N SER A 534 4.22 14.95 -14.25
CA SER A 534 5.37 15.57 -14.92
C SER A 534 6.38 16.19 -13.96
N VAL A 535 5.95 16.52 -12.74
CA VAL A 535 6.78 17.18 -11.71
C VAL A 535 7.31 16.16 -10.71
N LEU A 536 6.54 15.11 -10.43
CA LEU A 536 6.94 14.04 -9.53
C LEU A 536 8.00 13.13 -10.20
N PRO A 537 9.02 12.66 -9.45
CA PRO A 537 10.16 11.92 -9.99
C PRO A 537 9.82 10.44 -10.25
N PHE A 538 8.75 10.17 -11.01
CA PHE A 538 8.34 8.81 -11.33
C PHE A 538 9.31 8.15 -12.33
N PRO A 539 9.71 6.87 -12.12
CA PRO A 539 10.64 6.19 -13.02
C PRO A 539 10.05 5.94 -14.42
N GLY A 540 10.72 6.44 -15.47
CA GLY A 540 10.37 6.16 -16.87
C GLY A 540 8.93 6.55 -17.25
N PRO A 541 8.33 5.93 -18.28
CA PRO A 541 6.94 6.18 -18.66
C PRO A 541 5.95 5.49 -17.68
N THR A 542 6.00 5.88 -16.39
CA THR A 542 5.14 5.32 -15.32
C THR A 542 3.66 5.42 -15.63
N LYS A 543 2.98 4.28 -15.81
CA LYS A 543 1.52 4.26 -15.93
C LYS A 543 0.91 4.12 -14.54
N LEU A 544 0.52 5.24 -13.93
CA LEU A 544 -0.20 5.21 -12.65
C LEU A 544 -1.53 4.47 -12.82
N ARG A 545 -1.86 3.62 -11.84
CA ARG A 545 -3.10 2.84 -11.77
C ARG A 545 -3.82 3.18 -10.46
N PRO A 546 -5.15 3.33 -10.46
CA PRO A 546 -5.92 3.52 -9.24
C PRO A 546 -6.27 2.14 -8.66
N ASP A 547 -7.36 2.05 -7.91
CA ASP A 547 -7.81 0.83 -7.27
C ASP A 547 -8.34 -0.18 -8.30
N LEU A 548 -8.18 -1.47 -8.02
CA LEU A 548 -8.70 -2.54 -8.87
C LEU A 548 -10.21 -2.39 -9.09
N GLY A 549 -10.68 -2.59 -10.32
CA GLY A 549 -12.07 -2.32 -10.71
C GLY A 549 -12.24 -1.06 -11.55
N TRP A 550 -11.26 -0.16 -11.56
CA TRP A 550 -11.26 1.03 -12.41
C TRP A 550 -11.08 0.70 -13.88
N ARG A 551 -11.86 1.38 -14.73
CA ARG A 551 -11.73 1.29 -16.19
C ARG A 551 -12.01 2.64 -16.85
N PRO A 552 -11.02 3.22 -17.55
CA PRO A 552 -11.20 4.52 -18.17
C PRO A 552 -12.28 4.47 -19.26
N GLY A 553 -13.13 5.49 -19.31
CA GLY A 553 -14.18 5.62 -20.33
C GLY A 553 -15.36 4.65 -20.19
N ALA A 554 -15.45 3.91 -19.09
CA ALA A 554 -16.55 2.95 -18.82
C ALA A 554 -17.58 3.51 -17.81
N GLY A 555 -17.91 4.79 -17.90
CA GLY A 555 -18.94 5.45 -17.07
C GLY A 555 -18.58 5.45 -15.58
N ASP A 556 -19.39 4.78 -14.76
CA ASP A 556 -19.21 4.69 -13.29
C ASP A 556 -17.89 4.01 -12.85
N LEU A 557 -17.17 3.38 -13.79
CA LEU A 557 -15.86 2.78 -13.54
C LEU A 557 -14.69 3.73 -13.82
N ASP A 558 -14.95 4.93 -14.35
CA ASP A 558 -13.92 5.95 -14.63
C ASP A 558 -13.30 6.52 -13.34
N PHE A 559 -14.01 6.33 -12.22
CA PHE A 559 -13.52 6.55 -10.86
C PHE A 559 -13.97 5.37 -9.98
N TYR A 560 -13.02 4.51 -9.61
CA TYR A 560 -13.31 3.33 -8.79
C TYR A 560 -12.35 3.28 -7.62
N SER A 561 -12.90 3.22 -6.41
CA SER A 561 -12.18 3.18 -5.15
C SER A 561 -12.42 1.89 -4.37
N VAL A 562 -11.67 1.69 -3.29
CA VAL A 562 -11.95 0.61 -2.32
C VAL A 562 -13.38 0.69 -1.78
N GLN A 563 -13.94 1.88 -1.56
CA GLN A 563 -15.34 2.03 -1.17
C GLN A 563 -16.29 1.48 -2.24
N ASN A 564 -15.99 1.69 -3.53
CA ASN A 564 -16.75 1.09 -4.62
C ASN A 564 -16.60 -0.43 -4.65
N GLN A 565 -15.39 -0.97 -4.45
CA GLN A 565 -15.15 -2.42 -4.36
C GLN A 565 -16.00 -3.06 -3.25
N MET A 566 -16.01 -2.47 -2.06
CA MET A 566 -16.77 -2.97 -0.91
C MET A 566 -18.28 -2.93 -1.17
N THR A 567 -18.77 -1.81 -1.70
CA THR A 567 -20.18 -1.63 -2.05
C THR A 567 -20.62 -2.63 -3.13
N ALA A 568 -19.81 -2.80 -4.17
CA ALA A 568 -20.06 -3.74 -5.26
C ALA A 568 -20.05 -5.19 -4.77
N ALA A 569 -19.05 -5.57 -3.98
CA ALA A 569 -18.97 -6.93 -3.43
C ALA A 569 -20.16 -7.27 -2.51
N ALA A 570 -20.66 -6.29 -1.76
CA ALA A 570 -21.89 -6.44 -0.97
C ALA A 570 -23.12 -6.57 -1.86
N SER A 571 -23.28 -5.71 -2.88
CA SER A 571 -24.44 -5.69 -3.76
C SER A 571 -24.56 -6.93 -4.65
N TYR A 572 -23.43 -7.50 -5.08
CA TYR A 572 -23.43 -8.73 -5.87
C TYR A 572 -23.91 -9.95 -5.09
N GLY A 573 -23.91 -9.88 -3.75
CA GLY A 573 -24.35 -10.97 -2.89
C GLY A 573 -23.54 -12.26 -3.07
N LYS A 574 -22.29 -12.15 -3.53
CA LYS A 574 -21.44 -13.31 -3.87
C LYS A 574 -20.69 -13.88 -2.70
N ARG A 575 -20.48 -13.15 -1.61
CA ARG A 575 -19.75 -13.67 -0.46
C ARG A 575 -20.63 -14.61 0.39
N GLN A 576 -20.02 -15.68 0.90
CA GLN A 576 -20.61 -16.49 1.96
C GLN A 576 -20.49 -15.75 3.29
N PHE A 577 -21.48 -15.89 4.16
CA PHE A 577 -21.45 -15.26 5.49
C PHE A 577 -20.44 -15.96 6.42
N GLU A 578 -20.23 -17.26 6.22
CA GLU A 578 -19.31 -18.09 6.99
C GLU A 578 -17.83 -17.71 6.73
N ALA A 579 -17.54 -17.04 5.61
CA ALA A 579 -16.23 -16.46 5.33
C ALA A 579 -16.05 -15.16 6.13
N PHE A 580 -15.80 -15.32 7.43
CA PHE A 580 -15.78 -14.24 8.43
C PHE A 580 -14.72 -13.16 8.19
N TRP A 581 -13.71 -13.43 7.37
CA TRP A 581 -12.57 -12.54 7.16
C TRP A 581 -12.86 -11.39 6.19
N PHE A 582 -13.95 -11.44 5.42
CA PHE A 582 -14.29 -10.34 4.52
C PHE A 582 -14.71 -9.10 5.28
N VAL A 583 -14.11 -7.96 4.96
CA VAL A 583 -14.55 -6.67 5.51
C VAL A 583 -15.75 -6.17 4.70
N SER A 584 -16.85 -5.88 5.40
CA SER A 584 -18.12 -5.47 4.81
C SER A 584 -18.46 -4.00 5.07
N GLN A 585 -17.95 -3.43 6.16
CA GLN A 585 -18.22 -2.05 6.59
C GLN A 585 -16.99 -1.18 6.37
N LYS A 586 -17.17 -0.02 5.71
CA LYS A 586 -16.05 0.90 5.38
C LYS A 586 -15.39 1.47 6.64
N GLU A 587 -16.14 1.59 7.73
CA GLU A 587 -15.68 2.09 9.02
C GLU A 587 -14.57 1.19 9.59
N HIS A 588 -14.58 -0.11 9.27
CA HIS A 588 -13.54 -1.05 9.68
C HIS A 588 -12.20 -0.81 8.96
N LEU A 589 -12.12 0.11 8.00
CA LEU A 589 -10.85 0.57 7.42
C LEU A 589 -10.16 1.65 8.29
N LEU A 590 -10.87 2.21 9.29
CA LEU A 590 -10.38 3.26 10.19
C LEU A 590 -9.55 2.70 11.34
N THR A 591 -8.47 1.99 11.00
CA THR A 591 -7.67 1.18 11.94
C THR A 591 -6.33 1.80 12.34
N SER A 592 -6.01 3.02 11.91
CA SER A 592 -4.68 3.60 12.09
C SER A 592 -4.53 4.27 13.46
N TRP A 593 -4.97 5.52 13.59
CA TRP A 593 -5.02 6.25 14.87
C TRP A 593 -6.42 6.80 15.10
N ALA A 594 -6.84 6.86 16.37
CA ALA A 594 -8.01 7.61 16.75
C ALA A 594 -7.72 8.40 18.03
N PRO A 595 -8.27 9.62 18.16
CA PRO A 595 -8.05 10.44 19.34
C PRO A 595 -8.63 9.73 20.57
N ALA A 596 -7.79 9.56 21.60
CA ALA A 596 -8.22 9.22 22.95
C ALA A 596 -8.30 10.51 23.79
N GLU A 597 -8.97 10.45 24.95
CA GLU A 597 -9.01 11.59 25.88
C GLU A 597 -7.62 11.90 26.44
N GLY A 598 -7.10 13.09 26.13
CA GLY A 598 -5.83 13.60 26.63
C GLY A 598 -4.61 13.28 25.76
N ALA A 599 -3.62 14.18 25.74
CA ALA A 599 -2.43 14.09 24.88
C ALA A 599 -1.45 12.96 25.23
N VAL A 600 -1.66 12.27 26.36
CA VAL A 600 -0.80 11.19 26.88
C VAL A 600 -1.48 9.82 26.88
N ASN A 601 -2.75 9.76 26.46
CA ASN A 601 -3.53 8.53 26.51
C ASN A 601 -3.32 7.74 25.20
N TYR A 602 -2.62 6.61 25.32
CA TYR A 602 -2.38 5.66 24.23
C TYR A 602 -3.21 4.37 24.38
N ALA A 603 -4.25 4.38 25.22
CA ALA A 603 -5.18 3.27 25.33
C ALA A 603 -5.94 3.04 24.01
N PHE A 604 -6.51 1.84 23.85
CA PHE A 604 -7.26 1.51 22.64
C PHE A 604 -8.43 2.50 22.47
N PRO A 605 -8.46 3.28 21.37
CA PRO A 605 -9.35 4.41 21.30
C PRO A 605 -10.80 3.96 21.04
N PRO A 606 -11.79 4.57 21.71
CA PRO A 606 -13.20 4.15 21.61
C PRO A 606 -13.79 4.32 20.20
N ASN A 607 -13.13 5.13 19.37
CA ASN A 607 -13.53 5.46 18.00
C ASN A 607 -12.83 4.59 16.94
N PHE A 608 -12.02 3.61 17.33
CA PHE A 608 -11.40 2.66 16.41
C PHE A 608 -12.48 1.93 15.58
N GLY A 609 -12.33 1.91 14.26
CA GLY A 609 -13.29 1.22 13.39
C GLY A 609 -14.70 1.84 13.37
N LYS A 610 -14.85 3.10 13.79
CA LYS A 610 -16.13 3.82 13.85
C LYS A 610 -16.07 5.14 13.11
N CYS A 611 -17.22 5.59 12.61
CA CYS A 611 -17.40 6.94 12.08
C CYS A 611 -18.76 7.52 12.47
N ALA A 612 -18.78 8.68 13.13
CA ALA A 612 -20.02 9.38 13.44
C ALA A 612 -20.51 10.24 12.27
N THR A 613 -19.60 10.85 11.52
CA THR A 613 -19.94 11.73 10.39
C THR A 613 -19.15 11.33 9.16
N PRO A 614 -19.72 10.53 8.24
CA PRO A 614 -19.06 10.17 6.99
C PRO A 614 -18.97 11.38 6.05
N ASP A 615 -18.06 11.32 5.08
CA ASP A 615 -17.88 12.37 4.08
C ASP A 615 -18.71 12.19 2.80
N ASP A 616 -19.64 11.23 2.79
CA ASP A 616 -20.44 10.85 1.61
C ASP A 616 -21.14 12.08 0.98
N ASN A 617 -21.60 13.01 1.81
CA ASN A 617 -22.30 14.24 1.39
C ASN A 617 -21.39 15.48 1.23
N LEU A 618 -20.08 15.34 1.44
CA LEU A 618 -19.12 16.43 1.29
C LEU A 618 -18.61 16.51 -0.15
N SER A 619 -18.46 17.74 -0.65
CA SER A 619 -17.86 18.03 -1.96
C SER A 619 -16.37 17.70 -2.00
N ILE A 620 -15.68 17.86 -0.87
CA ILE A 620 -14.29 17.48 -0.67
C ILE A 620 -14.27 16.21 0.16
N LYS A 621 -13.76 15.13 -0.44
CA LYS A 621 -13.53 13.87 0.26
C LYS A 621 -12.34 14.00 1.19
N VAL A 622 -12.44 13.37 2.36
CA VAL A 622 -11.41 13.40 3.39
C VAL A 622 -10.73 12.03 3.48
N PRO A 623 -9.43 11.97 3.81
CA PRO A 623 -8.79 10.69 4.09
C PRO A 623 -9.55 9.91 5.16
N GLY A 624 -9.80 8.62 4.88
CA GLY A 624 -10.61 7.72 5.71
C GLY A 624 -12.10 7.80 5.48
N SER A 625 -12.59 8.73 4.66
CA SER A 625 -14.03 8.91 4.41
C SER A 625 -14.87 9.17 5.67
N CYS A 626 -14.21 9.71 6.70
CA CYS A 626 -14.81 10.06 7.98
C CYS A 626 -14.41 11.48 8.37
N ALA A 627 -15.37 12.40 8.34
CA ALA A 627 -15.15 13.81 8.65
C ALA A 627 -14.95 14.02 10.15
N ALA A 628 -15.81 13.43 10.99
CA ALA A 628 -15.81 13.64 12.44
C ALA A 628 -16.28 12.42 13.25
N GLY A 629 -15.92 12.43 14.54
CA GLY A 629 -16.37 11.45 15.55
C GLY A 629 -16.01 10.00 15.23
N GLY A 630 -14.83 9.77 14.64
CA GLY A 630 -14.40 8.46 14.20
C GLY A 630 -12.89 8.27 14.21
N GLY A 631 -12.46 7.07 13.81
CA GLY A 631 -11.06 6.76 13.58
C GLY A 631 -10.51 7.40 12.30
N ARG A 632 -9.22 7.19 12.06
CA ARG A 632 -8.53 7.63 10.84
C ARG A 632 -7.91 6.43 10.12
N THR A 633 -7.68 6.59 8.82
CA THR A 633 -6.79 5.73 8.05
C THR A 633 -5.50 6.47 7.71
N GLY A 634 -4.42 5.71 7.53
CA GLY A 634 -3.11 6.26 7.21
C GLY A 634 -2.38 6.89 8.39
N TYR A 635 -1.24 7.46 8.06
CA TYR A 635 -0.43 8.29 8.92
C TYR A 635 -1.13 9.60 9.25
N SER A 636 -1.25 9.85 10.56
CA SER A 636 -1.53 11.16 11.14
C SER A 636 -0.21 11.83 11.55
N VAL A 637 -0.27 13.01 12.16
CA VAL A 637 0.93 13.78 12.55
C VAL A 637 0.91 14.08 14.04
N LYS A 638 2.07 13.98 14.68
CA LYS A 638 2.27 14.45 16.05
C LYS A 638 3.57 15.20 16.22
N LEU A 639 3.60 16.17 17.13
CA LEU A 639 4.84 16.76 17.62
C LEU A 639 5.62 15.74 18.44
N ILE A 640 6.94 15.85 18.39
CA ILE A 640 7.86 15.02 19.13
C ILE A 640 8.98 15.89 19.72
N SER A 641 9.48 15.47 20.87
CA SER A 641 10.62 16.15 21.49
C SER A 641 11.92 15.76 20.78
N ARG A 642 12.90 16.69 20.79
CA ARG A 642 14.27 16.41 20.35
C ARG A 642 14.87 15.23 21.11
N HIS A 643 14.67 15.16 22.43
CA HIS A 643 15.15 14.05 23.26
C HIS A 643 14.64 12.69 22.79
N ALA A 644 13.40 12.61 22.29
CA ALA A 644 12.87 11.38 21.74
C ALA A 644 13.64 10.94 20.48
N LEU A 645 14.14 11.84 19.65
CA LEU A 645 14.89 11.49 18.42
C LEU A 645 16.32 11.01 18.69
N PHE A 646 16.92 11.41 19.82
CA PHE A 646 18.25 10.99 20.25
C PHE A 646 18.21 9.88 21.31
N SER A 647 17.04 9.27 21.53
CA SER A 647 16.88 8.24 22.55
C SER A 647 17.40 6.90 22.08
N ASP A 648 18.15 6.22 22.92
CA ASP A 648 18.55 4.82 22.71
C ASP A 648 17.46 3.82 23.15
N ALA A 649 16.31 4.31 23.64
CA ALA A 649 15.25 3.49 24.21
C ALA A 649 14.15 3.09 23.20
N HIS A 650 14.38 3.22 21.88
CA HIS A 650 13.35 2.86 20.91
C HIS A 650 13.19 1.34 20.76
N THR A 651 12.03 0.83 21.14
CA THR A 651 11.61 -0.58 20.95
C THR A 651 10.86 -0.73 19.63
N ILE A 652 11.56 -0.58 18.51
CA ILE A 652 10.94 -0.52 17.17
C ILE A 652 11.39 -1.64 16.22
N GLY A 653 12.33 -2.50 16.63
CA GLY A 653 12.80 -3.64 15.83
C GLY A 653 11.88 -4.88 15.83
N GLY A 654 10.76 -4.86 16.56
CA GLY A 654 9.83 -6.00 16.63
C GLY A 654 10.27 -7.08 17.61
N ALA A 655 9.85 -8.32 17.35
CA ALA A 655 10.00 -9.42 18.31
C ALA A 655 11.47 -9.78 18.55
N GLY A 656 11.90 -9.78 19.82
CA GLY A 656 13.25 -10.19 20.21
C GLY A 656 14.37 -9.15 20.00
N GLU A 657 14.08 -8.00 19.38
CA GLU A 657 15.10 -6.98 19.13
C GLU A 657 15.30 -6.04 20.33
N PRO A 658 16.55 -5.73 20.70
CA PRO A 658 16.83 -4.80 21.80
C PRO A 658 16.44 -3.36 21.43
N PRO A 659 16.15 -2.50 22.42
CA PRO A 659 16.01 -1.08 22.19
C PRO A 659 17.29 -0.47 21.58
N GLY A 660 17.16 0.55 20.75
CA GLY A 660 18.32 1.28 20.23
C GLY A 660 18.00 2.65 19.64
N PRO A 661 19.01 3.43 19.23
CA PRO A 661 18.79 4.70 18.53
C PRO A 661 18.34 4.50 17.09
N ILE A 662 17.65 5.49 16.53
CA ILE A 662 17.38 5.52 15.08
C ILE A 662 18.66 5.65 14.26
N LEU A 663 18.56 5.33 12.96
CA LEU A 663 19.66 5.42 12.00
C LEU A 663 19.77 6.81 11.36
N ASN A 664 18.73 7.64 11.45
CA ASN A 664 18.68 8.98 10.88
C ASN A 664 18.29 10.06 11.90
N PRO A 665 19.04 10.24 13.01
CA PRO A 665 18.81 11.36 13.94
C PRO A 665 19.13 12.71 13.27
N PRO A 666 18.63 13.84 13.80
CA PRO A 666 18.96 15.16 13.26
C PRO A 666 20.47 15.40 13.29
N SER A 667 21.06 15.88 12.20
CA SER A 667 22.51 16.09 12.10
C SER A 667 22.92 17.54 12.44
N GLY A 668 23.98 17.67 13.25
CA GLY A 668 24.65 18.95 13.55
C GLY A 668 24.17 19.69 14.82
N PRO A 669 25.02 20.55 15.42
CA PRO A 669 24.71 21.28 16.66
C PRO A 669 23.57 22.31 16.52
N GLY A 670 23.15 22.56 15.28
CA GLY A 670 22.10 23.52 14.92
C GLY A 670 20.67 22.99 15.00
N TRP A 671 20.47 21.67 15.17
CA TRP A 671 19.18 20.99 15.21
C TRP A 671 18.94 20.34 16.58
#